data_AF-A0A932DJT0-F1
#
_entry.id   AF-A0A932DJT0-F1
#
_cell.length_a   1.000
_cell.length_b   1.000
_cell.length_c   1.000
_cell.angle_alpha   90.00
_cell.angle_beta   90.00
_cell.angle_gamma   90.00
#
_symmetry.space_group_name_H-M   'P 1'
#
loop_
_entity.id
_entity.type
_entity.pdbx_description
1 polymer ?
#
loop_
_entity_poly.entity_id
_entity_poly.type
_entity_poly.pdbx_seq_one_letter_code
_entity_poly.pdbx_strand_id
1 'polypeptide(L)'
;MAQFAPANEPQVWLYLVVLFVALAGVGALLLRRRQSRRALEHRLSELAMLAGVGRAILDAQLDLNRLGEVVYRQASQIVPTSIFQLGLFDADRYRLLIWVMDGRTRPPMEFRLTPDSPGIVGWMRESRRSLLVRDFESERDSLPAQPRYLSPDPPRSAVFVPLLVGDSVLGAIAIQSRKPGAFTESHLRLLTIVANYAAAALDNGRLYEQARRRAAQLELLAEVSQQINAIQPLPSLYQQVVGLAAEKFAHYSVSFFECHADTLTLSATTRPEWQSQAPTLTMALGLGNGIAAESALTRRPVLRQELPEFPRDMAETGAMPGPQPELAVPVEIDGQVLGVLHAHSRDGSTFDESMVAVFESLGAQMAIAILEARVYAAERRRAEQLAALARASSAVTSTLDMDDLLDELLDLLAEREFFGYQHVRIFLAQGGKLEYSAGAGKGAARCEAEGLTYELSGPGLIARTGRTRRPMLVGDVTVEPDYVTGPDSENTRSEMTAPMVMGPRLMGVFDVQSDKPHAFTADDLLILQTLADTLAVAVRNARLFDAERRRRHLAETLREVSAALTSTLSLDDVLDLILDGLARVVAYDAASILLVNEGRQLVLRASRGSPGAAAALGAPVDVQLFPTGEDHPETVVFGEVDHRGAYHNLLGLPDPHACLGAVLALRGEHLGYLVVDRAGQAEFAPEEAGLIAAFASQASVAIENARLYTAQREETWVNTALLQVAEAVVGRPTLDDGLETVALLIPMLVGVGRVAIYQWDAATEKFYARRVRGLEREAAADLQRLAASAPDLGIDVLAGALAQAVDCDLPPQLAALFGTRAGIVWPLRARGELLGAMLADRADVFGRRVSIMNGIAHQLTMVMENALLAREVAQQQRTERELELARGIQASFLPKECPGVPGWEVSAYWQAARQVGGDFYDFFLLRTDDGRERWGIVIADVADKGVPAALYMALSRTLMRTVAINRVSPATTLARVNQLILADTQSSQFVTMFYAVWEPDTGRVRYAVGGHNLPLWARADGVVRPLAGRGAALGVFDDAQYEEHQIEMTPGDVLLLYTDGVPDAINADDEDFGMDRTSEVVRHMRPESAQHIVDAIARSVQTHAGQREAFDDLTMVVLKRKS
;
A
#
# COMPACT_ATOMS: atom_id res chain seq x y z
N MET A 1 23.55 -178.94 14.39
CA MET A 1 23.68 -179.87 13.24
C MET A 1 22.59 -179.51 12.25
N ALA A 2 22.88 -179.44 10.95
CA ALA A 2 21.92 -179.45 9.84
C ALA A 2 20.63 -178.56 9.89
N GLN A 3 20.48 -177.76 8.82
CA GLN A 3 19.25 -177.55 8.03
C GLN A 3 18.18 -176.51 8.43
N PHE A 4 17.96 -175.60 7.47
CA PHE A 4 16.72 -174.88 7.08
C PHE A 4 15.70 -174.46 8.15
N ALA A 5 15.48 -173.15 8.30
CA ALA A 5 14.28 -172.42 7.84
C ALA A 5 14.14 -171.05 8.55
N PRO A 6 13.55 -170.03 7.89
CA PRO A 6 13.57 -168.63 8.33
C PRO A 6 12.35 -168.28 9.21
N ALA A 7 12.51 -167.38 10.18
CA ALA A 7 11.40 -166.89 10.99
C ALA A 7 11.57 -165.42 11.41
N ASN A 8 10.55 -164.63 11.06
CA ASN A 8 10.03 -163.43 11.74
C ASN A 8 10.92 -162.18 11.89
N GLU A 9 10.72 -161.21 10.99
CA GLU A 9 11.06 -159.80 11.26
C GLU A 9 9.81 -158.89 11.24
N PRO A 10 9.15 -158.68 12.40
CA PRO A 10 8.09 -157.68 12.54
C PRO A 10 8.59 -156.23 12.38
N GLN A 11 9.91 -155.98 12.39
CA GLN A 11 10.48 -154.64 12.23
C GLN A 11 10.41 -154.13 10.78
N VAL A 12 10.58 -155.00 9.77
CA VAL A 12 10.55 -154.58 8.35
C VAL A 12 9.16 -154.10 7.95
N TRP A 13 8.10 -154.77 8.43
CA TRP A 13 6.73 -154.34 8.20
C TRP A 13 6.42 -152.99 8.85
N LEU A 14 6.95 -152.71 10.04
CA LEU A 14 6.79 -151.40 10.68
C LEU A 14 7.49 -150.30 9.87
N TYR A 15 8.71 -150.53 9.40
CA TYR A 15 9.43 -149.56 8.55
C TYR A 15 8.73 -149.32 7.21
N LEU A 16 8.19 -150.36 6.58
CA LEU A 16 7.43 -150.22 5.33
C LEU A 16 6.11 -149.46 5.53
N VAL A 17 5.40 -149.69 6.64
CA VAL A 17 4.18 -148.94 6.96
C VAL A 17 4.50 -147.48 7.26
N VAL A 18 5.55 -147.20 8.05
CA VAL A 18 5.98 -145.82 8.32
C VAL A 18 6.42 -145.12 7.04
N LEU A 19 7.16 -145.81 6.16
CA LEU A 19 7.57 -145.28 4.85
C LEU A 19 6.37 -145.04 3.93
N PHE A 20 5.38 -145.93 3.92
CA PHE A 20 4.17 -145.77 3.11
C PHE A 20 3.29 -144.63 3.62
N VAL A 21 3.13 -144.48 4.95
CA VAL A 21 2.43 -143.35 5.56
C VAL A 21 3.18 -142.03 5.32
N ALA A 22 4.52 -142.06 5.37
CA ALA A 22 5.34 -140.88 5.05
C ALA A 22 5.22 -140.50 3.56
N LEU A 23 5.27 -141.46 2.64
CA LEU A 23 5.09 -141.24 1.20
C LEU A 23 3.66 -140.78 0.86
N ALA A 24 2.64 -141.36 1.49
CA ALA A 24 1.25 -140.93 1.35
C ALA A 24 1.05 -139.50 1.92
N GLY A 25 1.69 -139.19 3.04
CA GLY A 25 1.70 -137.85 3.65
C GLY A 25 2.38 -136.81 2.75
N VAL A 26 3.53 -137.14 2.15
CA VAL A 26 4.23 -136.29 1.18
C VAL A 26 3.42 -136.14 -0.11
N GLY A 27 2.79 -137.21 -0.59
CA GLY A 27 1.88 -137.17 -1.75
C GLY A 27 0.67 -136.28 -1.51
N ALA A 28 0.03 -136.40 -0.35
CA ALA A 28 -1.08 -135.54 0.06
C ALA A 28 -0.64 -134.07 0.22
N LEU A 29 0.55 -133.83 0.78
CA LEU A 29 1.11 -132.49 0.92
C LEU A 29 1.42 -131.84 -0.44
N LEU A 30 1.99 -132.61 -1.38
CA LEU A 30 2.29 -132.14 -2.75
C LEU A 30 1.02 -131.87 -3.56
N LEU A 31 -0.03 -132.69 -3.41
CA LEU A 31 -1.34 -132.46 -4.02
C LEU A 31 -2.00 -131.20 -3.45
N ARG A 32 -1.97 -131.01 -2.12
CA ARG A 32 -2.50 -129.82 -1.45
C ARG A 32 -1.72 -128.56 -1.85
N ARG A 33 -0.40 -128.65 -1.99
CA ARG A 33 0.46 -127.53 -2.42
C ARG A 33 0.24 -127.16 -3.89
N ARG A 34 -0.01 -128.14 -4.78
CA ARG A 34 -0.40 -127.89 -6.18
C ARG A 34 -1.79 -127.27 -6.30
N GLN A 35 -2.76 -127.72 -5.50
CA GLN A 35 -4.10 -127.11 -5.46
C GLN A 35 -4.06 -125.67 -4.94
N SER A 36 -3.33 -125.41 -3.84
CA SER A 36 -3.18 -124.05 -3.29
C SER A 36 -2.45 -123.11 -4.25
N ARG A 37 -1.42 -123.59 -4.97
CA ARG A 37 -0.68 -122.78 -5.94
C ARG A 37 -1.54 -122.42 -7.16
N ARG A 38 -2.32 -123.36 -7.68
CA ARG A 38 -3.30 -123.08 -8.76
C ARG A 38 -4.38 -122.10 -8.32
N ALA A 39 -4.88 -122.21 -7.08
CA ALA A 39 -5.85 -121.26 -6.53
C ALA A 39 -5.24 -119.85 -6.32
N LEU A 40 -3.97 -119.77 -5.94
CA LEU A 40 -3.25 -118.51 -5.75
C LEU A 40 -2.91 -117.83 -7.09
N GLU A 41 -2.45 -118.59 -8.09
CA GLU A 41 -2.18 -118.09 -9.45
C GLU A 41 -3.47 -117.59 -10.13
N HIS A 42 -4.61 -118.26 -9.90
CA HIS A 42 -5.91 -117.80 -10.39
C HIS A 42 -6.35 -116.48 -9.72
N ARG A 43 -6.20 -116.35 -8.39
CA ARG A 43 -6.49 -115.11 -7.65
C ARG A 43 -5.56 -113.94 -8.03
N LEU A 44 -4.28 -114.21 -8.28
CA LEU A 44 -3.33 -113.18 -8.70
C LEU A 44 -3.61 -112.68 -10.13
N SER A 45 -3.98 -113.57 -11.05
CA SER A 45 -4.39 -113.17 -12.40
C SER A 45 -5.70 -112.37 -12.39
N GLU A 46 -6.64 -112.73 -11.52
CA GLU A 46 -7.91 -112.01 -11.34
C GLU A 46 -7.66 -110.59 -10.79
N LEU A 47 -6.83 -110.44 -9.76
CA LEU A 47 -6.46 -109.13 -9.21
C LEU A 47 -5.68 -108.25 -10.21
N ALA A 48 -4.78 -108.83 -11.01
CA ALA A 48 -4.05 -108.10 -12.04
C ALA A 48 -4.97 -107.58 -13.16
N MET A 49 -5.95 -108.38 -13.58
CA MET A 49 -7.00 -107.95 -14.51
C MET A 49 -7.82 -106.79 -13.92
N LEU A 50 -8.23 -106.88 -12.65
CA LEU A 50 -8.98 -105.81 -11.97
C LEU A 50 -8.21 -104.50 -11.85
N ALA A 51 -6.90 -104.56 -11.56
CA ALA A 51 -6.03 -103.38 -11.50
C ALA A 51 -5.82 -102.74 -12.89
N GLY A 52 -5.72 -103.55 -13.94
CA GLY A 52 -5.61 -103.08 -15.33
C GLY A 52 -6.89 -102.38 -15.82
N VAL A 53 -8.06 -102.92 -15.49
CA VAL A 53 -9.37 -102.31 -15.77
C VAL A 53 -9.50 -100.94 -15.12
N GLY A 54 -9.17 -100.84 -13.81
CA GLY A 54 -9.24 -99.57 -13.07
C GLY A 54 -8.36 -98.49 -13.71
N ARG A 55 -7.10 -98.82 -14.05
CA ARG A 55 -6.17 -97.86 -14.66
C ARG A 55 -6.63 -97.37 -16.04
N ALA A 56 -7.08 -98.27 -16.91
CA ALA A 56 -7.55 -97.90 -18.25
C ALA A 56 -8.78 -96.98 -18.22
N ILE A 57 -9.68 -97.18 -17.24
CA ILE A 57 -10.88 -96.35 -17.05
C ILE A 57 -10.51 -94.99 -16.42
N LEU A 58 -9.57 -94.97 -15.46
CA LEU A 58 -9.05 -93.73 -14.86
C LEU A 58 -8.34 -92.85 -15.91
N ASP A 59 -7.56 -93.43 -16.81
CA ASP A 59 -6.83 -92.69 -17.86
C ASP A 59 -7.76 -92.00 -18.89
N ALA A 60 -9.02 -92.44 -19.00
CA ALA A 60 -10.01 -91.91 -19.93
C ALA A 60 -11.04 -90.97 -19.26
N GLN A 61 -10.85 -90.59 -17.99
CA GLN A 61 -11.82 -89.87 -17.15
C GLN A 61 -12.33 -88.53 -17.71
N LEU A 62 -11.56 -87.86 -18.56
CA LEU A 62 -11.85 -86.51 -19.03
C LEU A 62 -12.62 -86.46 -20.36
N ASP A 63 -12.91 -87.61 -20.98
CA ASP A 63 -13.70 -87.69 -22.22
C ASP A 63 -14.77 -88.77 -22.09
N LEU A 64 -16.02 -88.34 -21.99
CA LEU A 64 -17.20 -89.19 -21.79
C LEU A 64 -17.36 -90.26 -22.89
N ASN A 65 -17.09 -89.91 -24.16
CA ASN A 65 -17.24 -90.84 -25.27
C ASN A 65 -16.12 -91.88 -25.24
N ARG A 66 -14.88 -91.43 -25.04
CA ARG A 66 -13.71 -92.30 -24.93
C ARG A 66 -13.79 -93.22 -23.72
N LEU A 67 -14.30 -92.71 -22.59
CA LEU A 67 -14.57 -93.50 -21.39
C LEU A 67 -15.60 -94.59 -21.67
N GLY A 68 -16.69 -94.26 -22.36
CA GLY A 68 -17.70 -95.23 -22.77
C GLY A 68 -17.13 -96.35 -23.65
N GLU A 69 -16.28 -96.02 -24.61
CA GLU A 69 -15.59 -97.00 -25.46
C GLU A 69 -14.64 -97.91 -24.66
N VAL A 70 -13.91 -97.35 -23.70
CA VAL A 70 -13.03 -98.12 -22.82
C VAL A 70 -13.86 -99.09 -21.97
N VAL A 71 -14.98 -98.64 -21.38
CA VAL A 71 -15.87 -99.50 -20.60
C VAL A 71 -16.42 -100.65 -21.45
N TYR A 72 -16.84 -100.37 -22.69
CA TYR A 72 -17.25 -101.42 -23.63
C TYR A 72 -16.12 -102.42 -23.92
N ARG A 73 -14.91 -101.93 -24.19
CA ARG A 73 -13.75 -102.78 -24.48
C ARG A 73 -13.39 -103.68 -23.30
N GLN A 74 -13.43 -103.15 -22.07
CA GLN A 74 -13.16 -103.92 -20.86
C GLN A 74 -14.26 -104.97 -20.60
N ALA A 75 -15.53 -104.60 -20.75
CA ALA A 75 -16.64 -105.55 -20.62
C ALA A 75 -16.55 -106.70 -21.63
N SER A 76 -16.11 -106.40 -22.87
CA SER A 76 -15.92 -107.38 -23.95
C SER A 76 -14.79 -108.38 -23.71
N GLN A 77 -13.83 -108.06 -22.82
CA GLN A 77 -12.78 -108.99 -22.39
C GLN A 77 -13.28 -109.98 -21.32
N ILE A 78 -14.34 -109.63 -20.59
CA ILE A 78 -14.89 -110.42 -19.50
C ILE A 78 -15.97 -111.37 -20.02
N VAL A 79 -16.86 -110.88 -20.88
CA VAL A 79 -17.97 -111.65 -21.45
C VAL A 79 -18.16 -111.35 -22.95
N PRO A 80 -18.71 -112.29 -23.74
CA PRO A 80 -19.17 -111.99 -25.09
C PRO A 80 -20.27 -110.91 -25.07
N THR A 81 -20.01 -109.80 -25.74
CA THR A 81 -20.87 -108.60 -25.79
C THR A 81 -21.68 -108.55 -27.09
N SER A 82 -22.50 -109.58 -27.34
CA SER A 82 -23.38 -109.62 -28.53
C SER A 82 -24.30 -108.40 -28.61
N ILE A 83 -24.82 -107.98 -27.46
CA ILE A 83 -25.55 -106.72 -27.30
C ILE A 83 -25.00 -106.06 -26.04
N PHE A 84 -24.42 -104.88 -26.19
CA PHE A 84 -23.88 -104.07 -25.09
C PHE A 84 -24.52 -102.68 -25.10
N GLN A 85 -24.91 -102.23 -23.91
CA GLN A 85 -25.50 -100.92 -23.69
C GLN A 85 -24.86 -100.31 -22.44
N LEU A 86 -24.36 -99.08 -22.60
CA LEU A 86 -24.01 -98.18 -21.51
C LEU A 86 -24.89 -96.95 -21.66
N GLY A 87 -25.75 -96.69 -20.68
CA GLY A 87 -26.58 -95.50 -20.68
C GLY A 87 -26.47 -94.73 -19.38
N LEU A 88 -26.76 -93.44 -19.47
CA LEU A 88 -26.71 -92.49 -18.37
C LEU A 88 -28.11 -91.93 -18.11
N PHE A 89 -28.43 -91.73 -16.84
CA PHE A 89 -29.62 -91.00 -16.46
C PHE A 89 -29.36 -89.48 -16.55
N ASP A 90 -30.36 -88.78 -17.06
CA ASP A 90 -30.46 -87.34 -17.05
C ASP A 90 -31.92 -86.97 -16.71
N ALA A 91 -32.14 -86.51 -15.48
CA ALA A 91 -33.49 -86.29 -14.92
C ALA A 91 -34.45 -87.48 -15.14
N ASP A 92 -35.52 -87.32 -15.91
CA ASP A 92 -36.50 -88.35 -16.27
C ASP A 92 -36.13 -89.14 -17.54
N ARG A 93 -34.99 -88.82 -18.16
CA ARG A 93 -34.51 -89.44 -19.38
C ARG A 93 -33.35 -90.41 -19.13
N TYR A 94 -33.29 -91.43 -19.97
CA TYR A 94 -32.18 -92.39 -20.02
C TYR A 94 -31.60 -92.39 -21.43
N ARG A 95 -30.36 -91.93 -21.55
CA ARG A 95 -29.65 -91.82 -22.83
C ARG A 95 -28.61 -92.93 -22.94
N LEU A 96 -28.70 -93.75 -23.99
CA LEU A 96 -27.66 -94.71 -24.34
C LEU A 96 -26.46 -93.96 -24.92
N LEU A 97 -25.39 -93.92 -24.14
CA LEU A 97 -24.11 -93.32 -24.53
C LEU A 97 -23.35 -94.22 -25.50
N ILE A 98 -23.30 -95.52 -25.20
CA ILE A 98 -22.71 -96.54 -26.08
C ILE A 98 -23.75 -97.63 -26.28
N TRP A 99 -24.05 -97.93 -27.54
CA TRP A 99 -24.91 -99.03 -27.91
C TRP A 99 -24.25 -99.85 -29.01
N VAL A 100 -23.91 -101.09 -28.72
CA VAL A 100 -23.26 -102.01 -29.66
C VAL A 100 -24.11 -103.25 -29.84
N MET A 101 -24.36 -103.64 -31.09
CA MET A 101 -25.02 -104.89 -31.43
C MET A 101 -24.21 -105.62 -32.49
N ASP A 102 -23.90 -106.89 -32.24
CA ASP A 102 -23.12 -107.78 -33.10
C ASP A 102 -21.81 -107.11 -33.58
N GLY A 103 -21.12 -106.41 -32.66
CA GLY A 103 -19.85 -105.74 -32.89
C GLY A 103 -19.93 -104.38 -33.61
N ARG A 104 -21.13 -103.88 -33.94
CA ARG A 104 -21.33 -102.57 -34.59
C ARG A 104 -21.96 -101.56 -33.65
N THR A 105 -21.35 -100.37 -33.53
CA THR A 105 -21.90 -99.24 -32.78
C THR A 105 -23.15 -98.70 -33.48
N ARG A 106 -24.18 -98.42 -32.70
CA ARG A 106 -25.44 -97.82 -33.12
C ARG A 106 -25.49 -96.36 -32.66
N PRO A 107 -26.24 -95.49 -33.36
CA PRO A 107 -26.43 -94.12 -32.91
C PRO A 107 -27.02 -94.08 -31.49
N PRO A 108 -26.66 -93.09 -30.66
CA PRO A 108 -27.22 -92.89 -29.35
C PRO A 108 -28.75 -92.81 -29.41
N MET A 109 -29.43 -93.40 -28.43
CA MET A 109 -30.89 -93.37 -28.33
C MET A 109 -31.29 -92.93 -26.94
N GLU A 110 -32.33 -92.12 -26.84
CA GLU A 110 -32.83 -91.57 -25.59
C GLU A 110 -34.26 -92.07 -25.32
N PHE A 111 -34.55 -92.37 -24.07
CA PHE A 111 -35.86 -92.82 -23.61
C PHE A 111 -36.33 -91.95 -22.46
N ARG A 112 -37.62 -91.60 -22.42
CA ARG A 112 -38.24 -91.13 -21.18
C ARG A 112 -38.64 -92.32 -20.32
N LEU A 113 -38.34 -92.22 -19.03
CA LEU A 113 -38.77 -93.16 -18.01
C LEU A 113 -40.09 -92.65 -17.45
N THR A 114 -41.17 -93.41 -17.66
CA THR A 114 -42.48 -93.10 -17.07
C THR A 114 -42.69 -93.92 -15.79
N PRO A 115 -43.32 -93.35 -14.74
CA PRO A 115 -43.57 -94.05 -13.48
C PRO A 115 -44.37 -95.37 -13.64
N ASP A 116 -45.25 -95.42 -14.64
CA ASP A 116 -46.16 -96.57 -14.83
C ASP A 116 -45.50 -97.79 -15.51
N SER A 117 -44.31 -97.64 -16.09
CA SER A 117 -43.58 -98.77 -16.72
C SER A 117 -42.07 -98.47 -16.84
N PRO A 118 -41.32 -98.43 -15.72
CA PRO A 118 -39.90 -98.05 -15.70
C PRO A 118 -38.97 -99.07 -16.40
N GLY A 119 -39.45 -100.29 -16.66
CA GLY A 119 -38.65 -101.39 -17.20
C GLY A 119 -37.50 -101.80 -16.26
N ILE A 120 -36.67 -102.76 -16.69
CA ILE A 120 -35.57 -103.30 -15.86
C ILE A 120 -34.54 -102.22 -15.46
N VAL A 121 -34.23 -101.29 -16.37
CA VAL A 121 -33.27 -100.21 -16.10
C VAL A 121 -33.83 -99.16 -15.14
N GLY A 122 -35.13 -98.84 -15.21
CA GLY A 122 -35.76 -97.94 -14.24
C GLY A 122 -35.91 -98.60 -12.86
N TRP A 123 -36.28 -99.88 -12.78
CA TRP A 123 -36.25 -100.62 -11.52
C TRP A 123 -34.85 -100.66 -10.90
N MET A 124 -33.80 -100.79 -11.71
CA MET A 124 -32.43 -100.74 -11.22
C MET A 124 -32.08 -99.35 -10.64
N ARG A 125 -32.56 -98.25 -11.24
CA ARG A 125 -32.37 -96.90 -10.73
C ARG A 125 -32.93 -96.74 -9.32
N GLU A 126 -34.10 -97.32 -9.06
CA GLU A 126 -34.79 -97.24 -7.77
C GLU A 126 -34.22 -98.23 -6.74
N SER A 127 -34.01 -99.48 -7.14
CA SER A 127 -33.57 -100.56 -6.24
C SER A 127 -32.06 -100.55 -5.96
N ARG A 128 -31.27 -99.94 -6.86
CA ARG A 128 -29.79 -99.93 -6.86
C ARG A 128 -29.15 -101.32 -6.91
N ARG A 129 -29.88 -102.33 -7.39
CA ARG A 129 -29.43 -103.73 -7.42
C ARG A 129 -29.09 -104.17 -8.84
N SER A 130 -28.00 -104.93 -8.96
CA SER A 130 -27.66 -105.64 -10.20
C SER A 130 -28.61 -106.83 -10.41
N LEU A 131 -28.87 -107.18 -11.67
CA LEU A 131 -29.76 -108.27 -12.05
C LEU A 131 -29.08 -109.20 -13.06
N LEU A 132 -29.01 -110.48 -12.73
CA LEU A 132 -28.61 -111.55 -13.65
C LEU A 132 -29.86 -112.32 -14.05
N VAL A 133 -30.15 -112.36 -15.35
CA VAL A 133 -31.23 -113.15 -15.93
C VAL A 133 -30.60 -114.27 -16.75
N ARG A 134 -30.81 -115.53 -16.35
CA ARG A 134 -30.23 -116.68 -17.05
C ARG A 134 -31.08 -117.07 -18.24
N ASP A 135 -32.39 -116.98 -18.16
CA ASP A 135 -33.28 -117.13 -19.28
C ASP A 135 -34.58 -116.30 -19.15
N PHE A 136 -34.70 -115.21 -19.90
CA PHE A 136 -35.88 -114.32 -19.93
C PHE A 136 -37.19 -115.03 -20.27
N GLU A 137 -37.12 -116.15 -21.00
CA GLU A 137 -38.32 -116.91 -21.34
C GLU A 137 -38.85 -117.68 -20.14
N SER A 138 -37.98 -118.37 -19.39
CA SER A 138 -38.38 -119.17 -18.22
C SER A 138 -38.52 -118.37 -16.93
N GLU A 139 -37.78 -117.25 -16.80
CA GLU A 139 -37.80 -116.42 -15.59
C GLU A 139 -38.80 -115.26 -15.67
N ARG A 140 -39.56 -115.12 -16.78
CA ARG A 140 -40.40 -113.94 -17.09
C ARG A 140 -41.28 -113.48 -15.93
N ASP A 141 -42.00 -114.40 -15.29
CA ASP A 141 -42.95 -114.10 -14.22
C ASP A 141 -42.28 -113.82 -12.87
N SER A 142 -40.99 -114.16 -12.75
CA SER A 142 -40.17 -113.96 -11.55
C SER A 142 -39.27 -112.72 -11.60
N LEU A 143 -39.27 -111.99 -12.72
CA LEU A 143 -38.46 -110.78 -12.88
C LEU A 143 -39.05 -109.61 -12.07
N PRO A 144 -38.20 -108.76 -11.47
CA PRO A 144 -38.66 -107.64 -10.64
C PRO A 144 -39.34 -106.51 -11.43
N ALA A 145 -39.17 -106.48 -12.75
CA ALA A 145 -39.84 -105.55 -13.66
C ALA A 145 -39.96 -106.17 -15.06
N GLN A 146 -41.00 -105.80 -15.81
CA GLN A 146 -41.19 -106.34 -17.15
C GLN A 146 -40.10 -105.83 -18.12
N PRO A 147 -39.47 -106.72 -18.92
CA PRO A 147 -38.50 -106.32 -19.92
C PRO A 147 -39.19 -105.59 -21.07
N ARG A 148 -38.61 -104.47 -21.51
CA ARG A 148 -39.02 -103.76 -22.72
C ARG A 148 -38.07 -104.08 -23.85
N TYR A 149 -38.54 -104.82 -24.85
CA TYR A 149 -37.72 -105.25 -25.97
C TYR A 149 -37.66 -104.17 -27.06
N LEU A 150 -36.45 -103.87 -27.53
CA LEU A 150 -36.18 -102.93 -28.61
C LEU A 150 -35.96 -103.61 -29.97
N SER A 151 -35.96 -104.95 -29.99
CA SER A 151 -35.69 -105.79 -31.15
C SER A 151 -36.78 -106.85 -31.29
N PRO A 152 -37.19 -107.22 -32.52
CA PRO A 152 -38.11 -108.33 -32.76
C PRO A 152 -37.53 -109.71 -32.38
N ASP A 153 -36.20 -109.79 -32.23
CA ASP A 153 -35.48 -110.94 -31.68
C ASP A 153 -35.00 -110.58 -30.25
N PRO A 154 -35.77 -110.92 -29.20
CA PRO A 154 -35.47 -110.55 -27.83
C PRO A 154 -34.30 -111.37 -27.25
N PRO A 155 -33.51 -110.80 -26.34
CA PRO A 155 -32.45 -111.53 -25.66
C PRO A 155 -33.01 -112.68 -24.83
N ARG A 156 -32.23 -113.75 -24.73
CA ARG A 156 -32.51 -114.90 -23.87
C ARG A 156 -31.87 -114.77 -22.51
N SER A 157 -30.67 -114.20 -22.38
CA SER A 157 -30.06 -113.93 -21.07
C SER A 157 -29.49 -112.52 -21.02
N ALA A 158 -29.35 -111.94 -19.82
CA ALA A 158 -28.74 -110.63 -19.65
C ALA A 158 -28.13 -110.41 -18.27
N VAL A 159 -27.18 -109.49 -18.22
CA VAL A 159 -26.63 -108.91 -17.00
C VAL A 159 -26.88 -107.42 -17.04
N PHE A 160 -27.51 -106.91 -15.98
CA PHE A 160 -27.75 -105.50 -15.77
C PHE A 160 -27.02 -105.06 -14.50
N VAL A 161 -26.20 -104.02 -14.60
CA VAL A 161 -25.38 -103.51 -13.50
C VAL A 161 -25.52 -101.99 -13.40
N PRO A 162 -25.86 -101.44 -12.22
CA PRO A 162 -25.94 -100.00 -12.01
C PRO A 162 -24.56 -99.36 -11.94
N LEU A 163 -24.45 -98.12 -12.43
CA LEU A 163 -23.30 -97.25 -12.21
C LEU A 163 -23.56 -96.43 -10.93
N LEU A 164 -22.97 -96.86 -9.82
CA LEU A 164 -23.24 -96.28 -8.49
C LEU A 164 -22.14 -95.29 -8.07
N VAL A 165 -22.55 -94.11 -7.61
CA VAL A 165 -21.70 -93.16 -6.89
C VAL A 165 -22.43 -92.67 -5.65
N GLY A 166 -21.90 -93.02 -4.48
CA GLY A 166 -22.59 -92.82 -3.20
C GLY A 166 -23.97 -93.48 -3.23
N ASP A 167 -25.00 -92.68 -2.96
CA ASP A 167 -26.42 -93.08 -3.01
C ASP A 167 -27.08 -92.87 -4.39
N SER A 168 -26.37 -92.37 -5.39
CA SER A 168 -26.93 -92.02 -6.69
C SER A 168 -26.59 -93.06 -7.77
N VAL A 169 -27.59 -93.39 -8.61
CA VAL A 169 -27.39 -94.22 -9.81
C VAL A 169 -27.18 -93.29 -11.01
N LEU A 170 -25.95 -93.22 -11.52
CA LEU A 170 -25.60 -92.36 -12.66
C LEU A 170 -26.07 -92.92 -14.01
N GLY A 171 -26.23 -94.25 -14.08
CA GLY A 171 -26.55 -94.96 -15.31
C GLY A 171 -26.55 -96.46 -15.11
N ALA A 172 -26.53 -97.20 -16.22
CA ALA A 172 -26.50 -98.67 -16.20
C ALA A 172 -25.68 -99.25 -17.35
N ILE A 173 -25.05 -100.40 -17.06
CA ILE A 173 -24.48 -101.30 -18.06
C ILE A 173 -25.45 -102.46 -18.23
N ALA A 174 -25.89 -102.70 -19.46
CA ALA A 174 -26.69 -103.87 -19.83
C ALA A 174 -25.98 -104.67 -20.91
N ILE A 175 -25.71 -105.95 -20.63
CA ILE A 175 -25.11 -106.89 -21.58
C ILE A 175 -26.08 -108.03 -21.78
N GLN A 176 -26.43 -108.30 -23.04
CA GLN A 176 -27.48 -109.24 -23.38
C GLN A 176 -26.98 -110.26 -24.41
N SER A 177 -27.54 -111.47 -24.35
CA SER A 177 -27.23 -112.57 -25.27
C SER A 177 -28.50 -113.26 -25.75
N ARG A 178 -28.48 -113.74 -26.99
CA ARG A 178 -29.52 -114.58 -27.58
C ARG A 178 -29.46 -116.05 -27.09
N LYS A 179 -28.43 -116.43 -26.32
CA LYS A 179 -28.30 -117.77 -25.74
C LYS A 179 -28.77 -117.77 -24.28
N PRO A 180 -29.60 -118.74 -23.85
CA PRO A 180 -29.88 -118.92 -22.43
C PRO A 180 -28.61 -119.34 -21.68
N GLY A 181 -28.49 -118.92 -20.43
CA GLY A 181 -27.38 -119.26 -19.54
C GLY A 181 -26.01 -118.68 -19.95
N ALA A 182 -25.96 -117.65 -20.81
CA ALA A 182 -24.70 -117.10 -21.29
C ALA A 182 -23.87 -116.40 -20.20
N PHE A 183 -24.51 -116.02 -19.09
CA PHE A 183 -23.90 -115.27 -18.01
C PHE A 183 -23.96 -116.03 -16.67
N THR A 184 -22.90 -115.88 -15.87
CA THR A 184 -22.76 -116.52 -14.55
C THR A 184 -22.68 -115.46 -13.45
N GLU A 185 -22.82 -115.89 -12.20
CA GLU A 185 -22.58 -115.03 -11.03
C GLU A 185 -21.17 -114.43 -11.01
N SER A 186 -20.17 -115.13 -11.58
CA SER A 186 -18.82 -114.58 -11.70
C SER A 186 -18.77 -113.42 -12.68
N HIS A 187 -19.52 -113.49 -13.78
CA HIS A 187 -19.63 -112.40 -14.74
C HIS A 187 -20.32 -111.17 -14.10
N LEU A 188 -21.40 -111.38 -13.35
CA LEU A 188 -22.08 -110.30 -12.62
C LEU A 188 -21.13 -109.58 -11.66
N ARG A 189 -20.34 -110.32 -10.86
CA ARG A 189 -19.34 -109.75 -9.95
C ARG A 189 -18.28 -108.93 -10.66
N LEU A 190 -17.68 -109.47 -11.73
CA LEU A 190 -16.62 -108.78 -12.47
C LEU A 190 -17.14 -107.52 -13.19
N LEU A 191 -18.33 -107.59 -13.80
CA LEU A 191 -18.97 -106.44 -14.44
C LEU A 191 -19.40 -105.37 -13.43
N THR A 192 -19.77 -105.75 -12.20
CA THR A 192 -20.00 -104.81 -11.09
C THR A 192 -18.75 -104.01 -10.74
N ILE A 193 -17.57 -104.63 -10.81
CA ILE A 193 -16.31 -103.91 -10.57
C ILE A 193 -16.04 -102.92 -11.71
N VAL A 194 -16.21 -103.32 -12.97
CA VAL A 194 -16.10 -102.42 -14.13
C VAL A 194 -17.07 -101.24 -14.00
N ALA A 195 -18.32 -101.52 -13.63
CA ALA A 195 -19.36 -100.51 -13.44
C ALA A 195 -19.02 -99.50 -12.34
N ASN A 196 -18.48 -99.95 -11.20
CA ASN A 196 -18.09 -99.05 -10.12
C ASN A 196 -16.92 -98.12 -10.52
N TYR A 197 -15.89 -98.66 -11.21
CA TYR A 197 -14.81 -97.81 -11.74
C TYR A 197 -15.32 -96.83 -12.79
N ALA A 198 -16.20 -97.28 -13.69
CA ALA A 198 -16.82 -96.43 -14.69
C ALA A 198 -17.67 -95.32 -14.04
N ALA A 199 -18.44 -95.64 -13.00
CA ALA A 199 -19.26 -94.68 -12.28
C ALA A 199 -18.43 -93.58 -11.61
N ALA A 200 -17.36 -93.95 -10.90
CA ALA A 200 -16.44 -92.98 -10.28
C ALA A 200 -15.74 -92.09 -11.33
N ALA A 201 -15.36 -92.67 -12.47
CA ALA A 201 -14.76 -91.91 -13.57
C ALA A 201 -15.74 -90.94 -14.24
N LEU A 202 -16.99 -91.36 -14.44
CA LEU A 202 -18.06 -90.54 -15.03
C LEU A 202 -18.45 -89.36 -14.12
N ASP A 203 -18.46 -89.56 -12.80
CA ASP A 203 -18.76 -88.51 -11.82
C ASP A 203 -17.68 -87.44 -11.80
N ASN A 204 -16.40 -87.84 -11.73
CA ASN A 204 -15.27 -86.93 -11.80
C ASN A 204 -15.25 -86.12 -13.12
N GLY A 205 -15.51 -86.77 -14.26
CA GLY A 205 -15.58 -86.09 -15.55
C GLY A 205 -16.70 -85.03 -15.62
N ARG A 206 -17.89 -85.35 -15.07
CA ARG A 206 -19.01 -84.39 -14.97
C ARG A 206 -18.69 -83.20 -14.05
N LEU A 207 -18.11 -83.46 -12.88
CA LEU A 207 -17.72 -82.41 -11.93
C LEU A 207 -16.64 -81.48 -12.50
N TYR A 208 -15.67 -82.03 -13.23
CA TYR A 208 -14.61 -81.26 -13.87
C TYR A 208 -15.14 -80.32 -14.95
N GLU A 209 -16.04 -80.79 -15.82
CA GLU A 209 -16.69 -79.95 -16.84
C GLU A 209 -17.52 -78.82 -16.21
N GLN A 210 -18.25 -79.09 -15.12
CA GLN A 210 -18.98 -78.05 -14.38
C GLN A 210 -18.05 -77.00 -13.76
N ALA A 211 -16.96 -77.44 -13.12
CA ALA A 211 -15.96 -76.55 -12.54
C ALA A 211 -15.28 -75.68 -13.61
N ARG A 212 -14.93 -76.27 -14.76
CA ARG A 212 -14.32 -75.56 -15.89
C ARG A 212 -15.24 -74.50 -16.48
N ARG A 213 -16.53 -74.81 -16.66
CA ARG A 213 -17.53 -73.83 -17.13
C ARG A 213 -17.67 -72.66 -16.15
N ARG A 214 -17.67 -72.93 -14.85
CA ARG A 214 -17.78 -71.89 -13.81
C ARG A 214 -16.52 -71.02 -13.70
N ALA A 215 -15.34 -71.60 -13.93
CA ALA A 215 -14.09 -70.85 -14.02
C ALA A 215 -14.08 -69.90 -15.23
N ALA A 216 -14.49 -70.38 -16.41
CA ALA A 216 -14.59 -69.54 -17.62
C ALA A 216 -15.58 -68.38 -17.46
N GLN A 217 -16.70 -68.60 -16.74
CA GLN A 217 -17.66 -67.53 -16.40
C GLN A 217 -17.04 -66.45 -15.51
N LEU A 218 -16.28 -66.84 -14.49
CA LEU A 218 -15.63 -65.89 -13.57
C LEU A 218 -14.48 -65.13 -14.25
N GLU A 219 -13.73 -65.79 -15.13
CA GLU A 219 -12.65 -65.17 -15.91
C GLU A 219 -13.18 -64.09 -16.85
N LEU A 220 -14.29 -64.36 -17.56
CA LEU A 220 -14.96 -63.37 -18.41
C LEU A 220 -15.41 -62.14 -17.59
N LEU A 221 -16.03 -62.37 -16.43
CA LEU A 221 -16.47 -61.29 -15.55
C LEU A 221 -15.30 -60.46 -15.02
N ALA A 222 -14.19 -61.11 -14.66
CA ALA A 222 -12.98 -60.43 -14.21
C ALA A 222 -12.32 -59.62 -15.34
N GLU A 223 -12.28 -60.14 -16.57
CA GLU A 223 -11.70 -59.46 -17.73
C GLU A 223 -12.54 -58.25 -18.16
N VAL A 224 -13.88 -58.40 -18.19
CA VAL A 224 -14.82 -57.29 -18.43
C VAL A 224 -14.65 -56.22 -17.35
N SER A 225 -14.60 -56.62 -16.07
CA SER A 225 -14.38 -55.68 -14.96
C SER A 225 -13.01 -54.99 -15.03
N GLN A 226 -11.94 -55.68 -15.43
CA GLN A 226 -10.61 -55.07 -15.62
C GLN A 226 -10.56 -54.11 -16.81
N GLN A 227 -11.21 -54.43 -17.93
CA GLN A 227 -11.24 -53.56 -19.10
C GLN A 227 -12.13 -52.32 -18.89
N ILE A 228 -13.17 -52.42 -18.07
CA ILE A 228 -14.05 -51.31 -17.68
C ILE A 228 -13.32 -50.24 -16.85
N ASN A 229 -12.26 -50.59 -16.11
CA ASN A 229 -11.50 -49.64 -15.28
C ASN A 229 -10.68 -48.60 -16.09
N ALA A 230 -10.66 -48.68 -17.42
CA ALA A 230 -10.08 -47.64 -18.25
C ALA A 230 -11.13 -46.55 -18.51
N ILE A 231 -10.94 -45.36 -17.93
CA ILE A 231 -11.81 -44.20 -18.13
C ILE A 231 -11.82 -43.84 -19.63
N GLN A 232 -12.89 -44.21 -20.34
CA GLN A 232 -13.04 -43.98 -21.78
C GLN A 232 -14.36 -43.26 -22.12
N PRO A 233 -14.43 -42.55 -23.26
CA PRO A 233 -15.69 -42.04 -23.79
C PRO A 233 -16.72 -43.17 -23.99
N LEU A 234 -17.99 -42.90 -23.66
CA LEU A 234 -19.09 -43.88 -23.71
C LEU A 234 -19.18 -44.65 -25.04
N PRO A 235 -19.04 -44.05 -26.24
CA PRO A 235 -19.11 -44.81 -27.50
C PRO A 235 -18.03 -45.90 -27.61
N SER A 236 -16.80 -45.60 -27.17
CA SER A 236 -15.69 -46.55 -27.16
C SER A 236 -15.94 -47.67 -26.16
N LEU A 237 -16.45 -47.33 -24.97
CA LEU A 237 -16.84 -48.29 -23.95
C LEU A 237 -17.92 -49.25 -24.47
N TYR A 238 -18.96 -48.73 -25.11
CA TYR A 238 -20.04 -49.56 -25.69
C TYR A 238 -19.51 -50.54 -26.73
N GLN A 239 -18.69 -50.05 -27.67
CA GLN A 239 -18.12 -50.87 -28.73
C GLN A 239 -17.17 -51.94 -28.17
N GLN A 240 -16.39 -51.60 -27.14
CA GLN A 240 -15.47 -52.53 -26.50
C GLN A 240 -16.22 -53.65 -25.75
N VAL A 241 -17.22 -53.32 -24.93
CA VAL A 241 -18.01 -54.32 -24.18
C VAL A 241 -18.77 -55.24 -25.13
N VAL A 242 -19.41 -54.68 -26.16
CA VAL A 242 -20.13 -55.45 -27.18
C VAL A 242 -19.16 -56.34 -27.99
N GLY A 243 -17.99 -55.82 -28.34
CA GLY A 243 -16.95 -56.56 -29.04
C GLY A 243 -16.39 -57.74 -28.23
N LEU A 244 -16.07 -57.50 -26.95
CA LEU A 244 -15.55 -58.53 -26.04
C LEU A 244 -16.58 -59.65 -25.80
N ALA A 245 -17.85 -59.29 -25.61
CA ALA A 245 -18.93 -60.25 -25.49
C ALA A 245 -19.08 -61.11 -26.77
N ALA A 246 -18.98 -60.49 -27.96
CA ALA A 246 -19.06 -61.22 -29.22
C ALA A 246 -17.82 -62.10 -29.50
N GLU A 247 -16.62 -61.68 -29.09
CA GLU A 247 -15.40 -62.48 -29.26
C GLU A 247 -15.46 -63.77 -28.42
N LYS A 248 -15.82 -63.64 -27.14
CA LYS A 248 -15.86 -64.77 -26.20
C LYS A 248 -17.04 -65.70 -26.47
N PHE A 249 -18.13 -65.14 -27.01
CA PHE A 249 -19.30 -65.91 -27.44
C PHE A 249 -19.53 -65.78 -28.94
N ALA A 250 -18.59 -66.30 -29.74
CA ALA A 250 -18.57 -66.19 -31.21
C ALA A 250 -19.87 -66.60 -31.93
N HIS A 251 -20.71 -67.42 -31.29
CA HIS A 251 -22.00 -67.87 -31.79
C HIS A 251 -23.12 -66.82 -31.67
N TYR A 252 -22.89 -65.71 -30.96
CA TYR A 252 -23.87 -64.62 -30.81
C TYR A 252 -23.39 -63.32 -31.44
N SER A 253 -24.34 -62.55 -31.94
CA SER A 253 -24.18 -61.14 -32.26
C SER A 253 -24.74 -60.34 -31.09
N VAL A 254 -23.95 -59.40 -30.59
CA VAL A 254 -24.31 -58.55 -29.44
C VAL A 254 -24.48 -57.11 -29.93
N SER A 255 -25.50 -56.43 -29.40
CA SER A 255 -25.80 -55.02 -29.61
C SER A 255 -26.17 -54.35 -28.30
N PHE A 256 -25.83 -53.08 -28.15
CA PHE A 256 -26.21 -52.27 -27.01
C PHE A 256 -27.09 -51.11 -27.47
N PHE A 257 -28.26 -50.99 -26.84
CA PHE A 257 -29.19 -49.89 -27.02
C PHE A 257 -29.16 -49.00 -25.78
N GLU A 258 -28.81 -47.73 -25.94
CA GLU A 258 -28.84 -46.76 -24.85
C GLU A 258 -30.26 -46.21 -24.66
N CYS A 259 -30.69 -46.10 -23.40
CA CYS A 259 -32.00 -45.60 -23.04
C CYS A 259 -31.95 -44.09 -22.76
N HIS A 260 -32.74 -43.32 -23.50
CA HIS A 260 -32.93 -41.89 -23.32
C HIS A 260 -34.42 -41.57 -23.23
N ALA A 261 -34.90 -41.19 -22.05
CA ALA A 261 -36.31 -40.91 -21.79
C ALA A 261 -37.23 -42.05 -22.29
N ASP A 262 -37.98 -41.83 -23.37
CA ASP A 262 -38.93 -42.78 -23.96
C ASP A 262 -38.39 -43.49 -25.22
N THR A 263 -37.08 -43.40 -25.49
CA THR A 263 -36.45 -44.01 -26.67
C THR A 263 -35.22 -44.88 -26.35
N LEU A 264 -35.05 -45.94 -27.13
CA LEU A 264 -33.84 -46.77 -27.19
C LEU A 264 -33.07 -46.47 -28.47
N THR A 265 -31.82 -46.05 -28.35
CA THR A 265 -30.95 -45.71 -29.49
C THR A 265 -29.83 -46.73 -29.59
N LEU A 266 -29.58 -47.28 -30.78
CA LEU A 266 -28.51 -48.25 -30.99
C LEU A 266 -27.14 -47.56 -30.86
N SER A 267 -26.40 -47.82 -29.78
CA SER A 267 -25.12 -47.15 -29.53
C SER A 267 -23.90 -48.00 -29.92
N ALA A 268 -24.02 -49.33 -29.94
CA ALA A 268 -22.98 -50.22 -30.44
C ALA A 268 -23.55 -51.57 -30.94
N THR A 269 -22.90 -52.18 -31.93
CA THR A 269 -23.29 -53.50 -32.44
C THR A 269 -22.15 -54.24 -33.13
N THR A 270 -22.19 -55.57 -33.03
CA THR A 270 -21.34 -56.49 -33.81
C THR A 270 -22.04 -57.02 -35.07
N ARG A 271 -23.26 -56.58 -35.36
CA ARG A 271 -24.02 -56.91 -36.57
C ARG A 271 -23.58 -56.00 -37.73
N PRO A 272 -22.97 -56.53 -38.80
CA PRO A 272 -22.53 -55.72 -39.94
C PRO A 272 -23.66 -54.89 -40.56
N GLU A 273 -24.88 -55.44 -40.58
CA GLU A 273 -26.08 -54.79 -41.11
C GLU A 273 -26.52 -53.55 -40.33
N TRP A 274 -26.18 -53.46 -39.04
CA TRP A 274 -26.58 -52.36 -38.16
C TRP A 274 -25.43 -51.39 -37.85
N GLN A 275 -24.19 -51.74 -38.20
CA GLN A 275 -23.02 -50.88 -37.98
C GLN A 275 -23.12 -49.53 -38.70
N SER A 276 -23.66 -49.50 -39.93
CA SER A 276 -23.88 -48.26 -40.69
C SER A 276 -25.07 -47.43 -40.16
N GLN A 277 -25.87 -48.00 -39.26
CA GLN A 277 -27.07 -47.38 -38.69
C GLN A 277 -26.88 -46.95 -37.24
N ALA A 278 -25.73 -47.20 -36.62
CA ALA A 278 -25.39 -46.69 -35.30
C ALA A 278 -24.75 -45.29 -35.43
N PRO A 279 -25.17 -44.25 -34.67
CA PRO A 279 -26.21 -44.25 -33.64
C PRO A 279 -27.61 -43.80 -34.13
N THR A 280 -27.87 -43.75 -35.43
CA THR A 280 -29.11 -43.19 -36.00
C THR A 280 -30.36 -44.06 -35.80
N LEU A 281 -30.22 -45.36 -35.55
CA LEU A 281 -31.35 -46.26 -35.30
C LEU A 281 -31.95 -46.03 -33.90
N THR A 282 -33.14 -45.47 -33.83
CA THR A 282 -33.87 -45.18 -32.59
C THR A 282 -35.25 -45.83 -32.59
N MET A 283 -35.66 -46.40 -31.45
CA MET A 283 -36.94 -47.09 -31.25
C MET A 283 -37.69 -46.47 -30.06
N ALA A 284 -39.00 -46.28 -30.17
CA ALA A 284 -39.82 -45.80 -29.05
C ALA A 284 -40.18 -46.93 -28.07
N LEU A 285 -40.06 -46.67 -26.76
CA LEU A 285 -40.36 -47.61 -25.69
C LEU A 285 -41.85 -47.98 -25.63
N GLY A 286 -42.75 -47.03 -25.93
CA GLY A 286 -44.20 -47.18 -25.74
C GLY A 286 -44.96 -48.08 -26.74
N LEU A 287 -44.31 -48.66 -27.75
CA LEU A 287 -44.97 -49.34 -28.88
C LEU A 287 -44.62 -50.83 -29.01
N GLY A 288 -44.34 -51.57 -27.93
CA GLY A 288 -44.19 -53.05 -27.98
C GLY A 288 -43.21 -53.58 -29.05
N ASN A 289 -42.28 -52.74 -29.51
CA ASN A 289 -41.44 -53.00 -30.67
C ASN A 289 -40.19 -53.75 -30.23
N GLY A 290 -40.26 -55.08 -30.26
CA GLY A 290 -39.12 -55.97 -30.06
C GLY A 290 -38.76 -56.25 -28.60
N ILE A 291 -38.03 -57.34 -28.37
CA ILE A 291 -37.71 -57.83 -27.01
C ILE A 291 -36.81 -56.85 -26.23
N ALA A 292 -36.09 -55.96 -26.91
CA ALA A 292 -35.27 -54.94 -26.26
C ALA A 292 -36.13 -53.88 -25.55
N ALA A 293 -37.16 -53.36 -26.22
CA ALA A 293 -38.11 -52.44 -25.59
C ALA A 293 -38.88 -53.11 -24.45
N GLU A 294 -39.29 -54.37 -24.63
CA GLU A 294 -39.94 -55.15 -23.58
C GLU A 294 -39.03 -55.34 -22.36
N SER A 295 -37.75 -55.65 -22.56
CA SER A 295 -36.78 -55.79 -21.48
C SER A 295 -36.54 -54.48 -20.72
N ALA A 296 -36.46 -53.35 -21.43
CA ALA A 296 -36.34 -52.02 -20.81
C ALA A 296 -37.58 -51.65 -19.96
N LEU A 297 -38.79 -51.93 -20.45
CA LEU A 297 -40.03 -51.62 -19.73
C LEU A 297 -40.27 -52.53 -18.53
N THR A 298 -40.05 -53.84 -18.71
CA THR A 298 -40.30 -54.85 -17.66
C THR A 298 -39.17 -54.94 -16.66
N ARG A 299 -37.98 -54.42 -17.00
CA ARG A 299 -36.77 -54.43 -16.19
C ARG A 299 -36.33 -55.84 -15.81
N ARG A 300 -36.53 -56.76 -16.76
CA ARG A 300 -36.18 -58.19 -16.63
C ARG A 300 -35.55 -58.69 -17.93
N PRO A 301 -34.75 -59.76 -17.87
CA PRO A 301 -34.33 -60.47 -19.07
C PRO A 301 -35.54 -60.99 -19.83
N VAL A 302 -35.56 -60.79 -21.15
CA VAL A 302 -36.58 -61.31 -22.05
C VAL A 302 -35.90 -62.25 -23.02
N LEU A 303 -36.31 -63.51 -22.99
CA LEU A 303 -35.79 -64.59 -23.84
C LEU A 303 -36.86 -65.06 -24.80
N ARG A 304 -36.51 -65.17 -26.08
CA ARG A 304 -37.38 -65.73 -27.13
C ARG A 304 -36.70 -66.92 -27.81
N GLN A 305 -37.16 -68.14 -27.50
CA GLN A 305 -36.60 -69.40 -28.04
C GLN A 305 -37.42 -70.05 -29.17
N GLU A 306 -38.75 -69.84 -29.20
CA GLU A 306 -39.65 -70.38 -30.23
C GLU A 306 -40.53 -69.26 -30.80
N LEU A 307 -40.80 -69.29 -32.11
CA LEU A 307 -41.67 -68.34 -32.80
C LEU A 307 -42.90 -69.05 -33.40
N PRO A 308 -44.04 -68.35 -33.50
CA PRO A 308 -45.25 -68.90 -34.12
C PRO A 308 -45.00 -69.25 -35.59
N GLU A 309 -45.66 -70.31 -36.09
CA GLU A 309 -45.59 -70.76 -37.48
C GLU A 309 -45.83 -69.58 -38.45
N PHE A 310 -44.83 -69.23 -39.25
CA PHE A 310 -44.96 -68.21 -40.29
C PHE A 310 -45.82 -68.74 -41.46
N PRO A 311 -46.72 -67.93 -42.03
CA PRO A 311 -47.41 -68.26 -43.28
C PRO A 311 -46.38 -68.46 -44.41
N ARG A 312 -46.55 -69.54 -45.20
CA ARG A 312 -45.61 -69.97 -46.26
C ARG A 312 -45.42 -68.95 -47.40
N ASP A 313 -46.20 -67.88 -47.46
CA ASP A 313 -46.28 -66.99 -48.63
C ASP A 313 -45.20 -65.89 -48.64
N MET A 314 -44.37 -65.76 -47.59
CA MET A 314 -43.29 -64.77 -47.54
C MET A 314 -41.90 -65.30 -47.97
N ALA A 315 -41.80 -66.54 -48.44
CA ALA A 315 -40.52 -67.18 -48.77
C ALA A 315 -39.88 -66.75 -50.12
N GLU A 316 -40.54 -65.93 -50.95
CA GLU A 316 -40.11 -65.67 -52.34
C GLU A 316 -39.16 -64.47 -52.55
N THR A 317 -38.79 -63.70 -51.52
CA THR A 317 -37.92 -62.51 -51.69
C THR A 317 -36.45 -62.69 -51.30
N GLY A 318 -36.05 -63.87 -50.80
CA GLY A 318 -34.63 -64.27 -50.71
C GLY A 318 -33.70 -63.38 -49.86
N ALA A 319 -34.20 -62.50 -48.97
CA ALA A 319 -33.39 -61.49 -48.30
C ALA A 319 -33.51 -61.40 -46.77
N MET A 320 -34.03 -62.43 -46.08
CA MET A 320 -34.03 -62.46 -44.61
C MET A 320 -33.61 -63.86 -44.11
N PRO A 321 -32.57 -63.99 -43.26
CA PRO A 321 -32.35 -65.22 -42.52
C PRO A 321 -33.56 -65.46 -41.59
N GLY A 322 -34.04 -66.71 -41.54
CA GLY A 322 -35.16 -67.10 -40.67
C GLY A 322 -34.90 -66.75 -39.21
N PRO A 323 -35.95 -66.61 -38.38
CA PRO A 323 -35.79 -65.94 -37.10
C PRO A 323 -35.09 -66.85 -36.07
N GLN A 324 -34.02 -66.35 -35.48
CA GLN A 324 -33.13 -67.08 -34.57
C GLN A 324 -33.43 -66.72 -33.10
N PRO A 325 -33.02 -67.55 -32.11
CA PRO A 325 -33.20 -67.23 -30.70
C PRO A 325 -32.56 -65.88 -30.32
N GLU A 326 -33.25 -65.12 -29.47
CA GLU A 326 -32.79 -63.81 -29.01
C GLU A 326 -32.96 -63.63 -27.49
N LEU A 327 -32.04 -62.87 -26.91
CA LEU A 327 -32.03 -62.50 -25.50
C LEU A 327 -31.84 -60.98 -25.37
N ALA A 328 -32.70 -60.33 -24.60
CA ALA A 328 -32.53 -58.94 -24.20
C ALA A 328 -32.39 -58.87 -22.68
N VAL A 329 -31.40 -58.14 -22.21
CA VAL A 329 -31.12 -57.95 -20.78
C VAL A 329 -31.05 -56.45 -20.47
N PRO A 330 -31.74 -55.98 -19.42
CA PRO A 330 -31.67 -54.58 -19.04
C PRO A 330 -30.30 -54.26 -18.42
N VAL A 331 -29.73 -53.13 -18.82
CA VAL A 331 -28.56 -52.52 -18.19
C VAL A 331 -29.09 -51.50 -17.21
N GLU A 332 -29.23 -51.88 -15.94
CA GLU A 332 -29.84 -51.05 -14.91
C GLU A 332 -28.99 -50.91 -13.65
N ILE A 333 -29.17 -49.78 -12.97
CA ILE A 333 -28.58 -49.49 -11.66
C ILE A 333 -29.60 -48.68 -10.84
N ASP A 334 -29.75 -49.00 -9.56
CA ASP A 334 -30.58 -48.25 -8.58
C ASP A 334 -31.99 -47.85 -9.04
N GLY A 335 -32.70 -48.69 -9.79
CA GLY A 335 -34.05 -48.32 -10.22
C GLY A 335 -34.13 -47.68 -11.61
N GLN A 336 -33.01 -47.43 -12.28
CA GLN A 336 -32.95 -46.77 -13.59
C GLN A 336 -32.36 -47.68 -14.67
N VAL A 337 -33.08 -47.83 -15.79
CA VAL A 337 -32.59 -48.53 -16.98
C VAL A 337 -31.74 -47.56 -17.81
N LEU A 338 -30.44 -47.82 -17.90
CA LEU A 338 -29.49 -47.04 -18.69
C LEU A 338 -29.43 -47.51 -20.16
N GLY A 339 -29.82 -48.75 -20.41
CA GLY A 339 -29.86 -49.33 -21.74
C GLY A 339 -30.28 -50.80 -21.74
N VAL A 340 -30.11 -51.46 -22.88
CA VAL A 340 -30.42 -52.87 -23.07
C VAL A 340 -29.30 -53.54 -23.86
N LEU A 341 -28.79 -54.64 -23.32
CA LEU A 341 -27.86 -55.53 -24.00
C LEU A 341 -28.67 -56.60 -24.73
N HIS A 342 -28.60 -56.60 -26.05
CA HIS A 342 -29.34 -57.51 -26.93
C HIS A 342 -28.38 -58.49 -27.58
N ALA A 343 -28.64 -59.78 -27.40
CA ALA A 343 -27.88 -60.88 -27.98
C ALA A 343 -28.77 -61.71 -28.91
N HIS A 344 -28.23 -62.04 -30.07
CA HIS A 344 -28.91 -62.80 -31.11
C HIS A 344 -28.02 -63.98 -31.52
N SER A 345 -28.55 -65.20 -31.52
CA SER A 345 -27.81 -66.38 -31.98
C SER A 345 -27.58 -66.34 -33.49
N ARG A 346 -26.36 -66.56 -33.98
CA ARG A 346 -26.02 -66.60 -35.42
C ARG A 346 -26.27 -67.97 -36.05
N ASP A 347 -26.26 -69.03 -35.26
CA ASP A 347 -26.31 -70.42 -35.70
C ASP A 347 -27.54 -71.20 -35.19
N GLY A 348 -28.45 -70.52 -34.49
CA GLY A 348 -29.67 -71.12 -33.94
C GLY A 348 -29.49 -71.76 -32.56
N SER A 349 -28.34 -71.57 -31.91
CA SER A 349 -28.09 -71.98 -30.53
C SER A 349 -29.11 -71.37 -29.54
N THR A 350 -29.66 -72.21 -28.65
CA THR A 350 -30.58 -71.79 -27.58
C THR A 350 -29.82 -71.17 -26.41
N PHE A 351 -30.37 -70.12 -25.80
CA PHE A 351 -29.85 -69.58 -24.54
C PHE A 351 -30.32 -70.44 -23.36
N ASP A 352 -29.41 -71.11 -22.66
CA ASP A 352 -29.71 -71.79 -21.40
C ASP A 352 -29.70 -70.80 -20.21
N GLU A 353 -30.14 -71.25 -19.03
CA GLU A 353 -30.15 -70.43 -17.81
C GLU A 353 -28.77 -69.89 -17.44
N SER A 354 -27.71 -70.62 -17.77
CA SER A 354 -26.34 -70.20 -17.51
C SER A 354 -25.91 -69.03 -18.39
N MET A 355 -26.36 -69.01 -19.65
CA MET A 355 -26.08 -67.93 -20.60
C MET A 355 -26.86 -66.66 -20.27
N VAL A 356 -28.12 -66.79 -19.83
CA VAL A 356 -28.92 -65.65 -19.35
C VAL A 356 -28.22 -64.97 -18.17
N ALA A 357 -27.78 -65.75 -17.17
CA ALA A 357 -27.09 -65.23 -15.99
C ALA A 357 -25.77 -64.52 -16.34
N VAL A 358 -25.06 -64.97 -17.38
CA VAL A 358 -23.85 -64.31 -17.87
C VAL A 358 -24.17 -62.95 -18.51
N PHE A 359 -25.17 -62.87 -19.39
CA PHE A 359 -25.58 -61.60 -19.99
C PHE A 359 -26.17 -60.62 -18.97
N GLU A 360 -26.90 -61.10 -17.96
CA GLU A 360 -27.32 -60.31 -16.79
C GLU A 360 -26.13 -59.72 -16.04
N SER A 361 -25.11 -60.53 -15.77
CA SER A 361 -23.91 -60.07 -15.08
C SER A 361 -23.12 -59.06 -15.92
N LEU A 362 -23.03 -59.26 -17.23
CA LEU A 362 -22.46 -58.29 -18.17
C LEU A 362 -23.26 -56.98 -18.19
N GLY A 363 -24.59 -57.07 -18.19
CA GLY A 363 -25.47 -55.90 -18.12
C GLY A 363 -25.28 -55.11 -16.84
N ALA A 364 -25.16 -55.77 -15.68
CA ALA A 364 -24.90 -55.11 -14.41
C ALA A 364 -23.52 -54.42 -14.37
N GLN A 365 -22.47 -55.08 -14.87
CA GLN A 365 -21.13 -54.48 -14.95
C GLN A 365 -21.10 -53.28 -15.91
N MET A 366 -21.79 -53.40 -17.04
CA MET A 366 -21.95 -52.30 -18.00
C MET A 366 -22.71 -51.12 -17.39
N ALA A 367 -23.71 -51.35 -16.54
CA ALA A 367 -24.45 -50.28 -15.87
C ALA A 367 -23.55 -49.46 -14.94
N ILE A 368 -22.69 -50.13 -14.16
CA ILE A 368 -21.70 -49.49 -13.28
C ILE A 368 -20.73 -48.66 -14.12
N ALA A 369 -20.17 -49.25 -15.19
CA ALA A 369 -19.24 -48.58 -16.10
C ALA A 369 -19.83 -47.30 -16.71
N ILE A 370 -21.10 -47.37 -17.14
CA ILE A 370 -21.82 -46.23 -17.71
C ILE A 370 -22.02 -45.15 -16.67
N LEU A 371 -22.40 -45.51 -15.44
CA LEU A 371 -22.57 -44.54 -14.37
C LEU A 371 -21.25 -43.83 -14.04
N GLU A 372 -20.16 -44.58 -13.87
CA GLU A 372 -18.83 -44.02 -13.62
C GLU A 372 -18.36 -43.11 -14.75
N ALA A 373 -18.52 -43.53 -16.00
CA ALA A 373 -18.17 -42.72 -17.17
C ALA A 373 -19.04 -41.45 -17.26
N ARG A 374 -20.34 -41.52 -16.93
CA ARG A 374 -21.23 -40.35 -16.89
C ARG A 374 -20.85 -39.38 -15.78
N VAL A 375 -20.55 -39.88 -14.58
CA VAL A 375 -20.11 -39.06 -13.43
C VAL A 375 -18.76 -38.40 -13.75
N TYR A 376 -17.79 -39.15 -14.27
CA TYR A 376 -16.50 -38.62 -14.67
C TYR A 376 -16.62 -37.56 -15.77
N ALA A 377 -17.45 -37.80 -16.79
CA ALA A 377 -17.68 -36.83 -17.86
C ALA A 377 -18.39 -35.56 -17.36
N ALA A 378 -19.23 -35.66 -16.33
CA ALA A 378 -19.85 -34.51 -15.67
C ALA A 378 -18.84 -33.73 -14.82
N GLU A 379 -18.03 -34.41 -13.99
CA GLU A 379 -16.96 -33.79 -13.20
C GLU A 379 -15.90 -33.12 -14.08
N ARG A 380 -15.51 -33.75 -15.19
CA ARG A 380 -14.55 -33.18 -16.14
C ARG A 380 -15.11 -31.93 -16.82
N ARG A 381 -16.36 -31.96 -17.30
CA ARG A 381 -17.02 -30.77 -17.84
C ARG A 381 -17.09 -29.65 -16.80
N ARG A 382 -17.40 -29.99 -15.54
CA ARG A 382 -17.43 -29.02 -14.44
C ARG A 382 -16.05 -28.44 -14.13
N ALA A 383 -14.99 -29.25 -14.18
CA ALA A 383 -13.61 -28.80 -14.02
C ALA A 383 -13.15 -27.90 -15.17
N GLU A 384 -13.48 -28.24 -16.42
CA GLU A 384 -13.21 -27.42 -17.61
C GLU A 384 -13.95 -26.07 -17.52
N GLN A 385 -15.23 -26.07 -17.13
CA GLN A 385 -16.01 -24.86 -16.87
C GLN A 385 -15.40 -24.00 -15.75
N LEU A 386 -14.97 -24.59 -14.64
CA LEU A 386 -14.31 -23.88 -13.54
C LEU A 386 -12.95 -23.31 -13.96
N ALA A 387 -12.18 -24.04 -14.78
CA ALA A 387 -10.90 -23.57 -15.30
C ALA A 387 -11.07 -22.42 -16.29
N ALA A 388 -12.13 -22.42 -17.10
CA ALA A 388 -12.46 -21.33 -18.00
C ALA A 388 -12.95 -20.09 -17.23
N LEU A 389 -13.80 -20.26 -16.20
CA LEU A 389 -14.18 -19.18 -15.28
C LEU A 389 -12.96 -18.60 -14.53
N ALA A 390 -12.04 -19.45 -14.08
CA ALA A 390 -10.81 -19.00 -13.43
C ALA A 390 -9.89 -18.23 -14.38
N ARG A 391 -9.78 -18.65 -15.65
CA ARG A 391 -9.03 -17.91 -16.68
C ARG A 391 -9.68 -16.58 -17.04
N ALA A 392 -10.99 -16.54 -17.26
CA ALA A 392 -11.73 -15.30 -17.49
C ALA A 392 -11.57 -14.34 -16.30
N SER A 393 -11.65 -14.86 -15.07
CA SER A 393 -11.38 -14.07 -13.86
C SER A 393 -9.93 -13.60 -13.77
N SER A 394 -8.96 -14.37 -14.29
CA SER A 394 -7.55 -13.98 -14.33
C SER A 394 -7.30 -12.88 -15.35
N ALA A 395 -7.83 -12.99 -16.57
CA ALA A 395 -7.76 -11.97 -17.62
C ALA A 395 -8.28 -10.61 -17.11
N VAL A 396 -9.41 -10.64 -16.39
CA VAL A 396 -10.01 -9.46 -15.73
C VAL A 396 -9.09 -8.82 -14.69
N THR A 397 -8.17 -9.56 -14.09
CA THR A 397 -7.20 -9.02 -13.13
C THR A 397 -5.89 -8.55 -13.76
N SER A 398 -5.53 -9.06 -14.95
CA SER A 398 -4.25 -8.76 -15.60
C SER A 398 -4.31 -7.57 -16.56
N THR A 399 -5.47 -7.34 -17.17
CA THR A 399 -5.62 -6.37 -18.27
C THR A 399 -6.50 -5.21 -17.81
N LEU A 400 -5.93 -4.00 -17.75
CA LEU A 400 -6.65 -2.77 -17.39
C LEU A 400 -7.11 -1.99 -18.62
N ASP A 401 -6.69 -2.39 -19.81
CA ASP A 401 -7.15 -1.87 -21.09
C ASP A 401 -8.49 -2.55 -21.45
N MET A 402 -9.46 -1.76 -21.91
CA MET A 402 -10.80 -2.26 -22.20
C MET A 402 -10.81 -3.14 -23.43
N ASP A 403 -10.09 -2.75 -24.48
CA ASP A 403 -10.18 -3.40 -25.77
C ASP A 403 -9.46 -4.75 -25.72
N ASP A 404 -8.24 -4.77 -25.16
CA ASP A 404 -7.47 -6.00 -24.93
C ASP A 404 -8.23 -7.01 -24.05
N LEU A 405 -8.94 -6.52 -23.02
CA LEU A 405 -9.72 -7.36 -22.12
C LEU A 405 -10.92 -8.00 -22.82
N LEU A 406 -11.64 -7.22 -23.64
CA LEU A 406 -12.81 -7.71 -24.37
C LEU A 406 -12.37 -8.73 -25.44
N ASP A 407 -11.27 -8.47 -26.14
CA ASP A 407 -10.71 -9.37 -27.15
C ASP A 407 -10.25 -10.71 -26.53
N GLU A 408 -9.49 -10.68 -25.43
CA GLU A 408 -9.03 -11.89 -24.75
C GLU A 408 -10.20 -12.78 -24.28
N LEU A 409 -11.29 -12.16 -23.82
CA LEU A 409 -12.48 -12.88 -23.38
C LEU A 409 -13.30 -13.42 -24.56
N LEU A 410 -13.39 -12.67 -25.65
CA LEU A 410 -14.07 -13.12 -26.87
C LEU A 410 -13.36 -14.32 -27.50
N ASP A 411 -12.03 -14.32 -27.53
CA ASP A 411 -11.23 -15.45 -27.99
C ASP A 411 -11.49 -16.71 -27.13
N LEU A 412 -11.52 -16.57 -25.80
CA LEU A 412 -11.81 -17.66 -24.87
C LEU A 412 -13.20 -18.28 -25.11
N LEU A 413 -14.21 -17.47 -25.43
CA LEU A 413 -15.60 -17.93 -25.64
C LEU A 413 -15.84 -18.51 -27.03
N ALA A 414 -15.11 -18.01 -28.04
CA ALA A 414 -15.14 -18.55 -29.38
C ALA A 414 -14.36 -19.86 -29.51
N GLU A 415 -13.42 -20.12 -28.60
CA GLU A 415 -12.56 -21.31 -28.65
C GLU A 415 -13.35 -22.60 -28.43
N ARG A 416 -13.25 -23.51 -29.42
CA ARG A 416 -14.00 -24.78 -29.45
C ARG A 416 -13.65 -25.75 -28.32
N GLU A 417 -12.45 -25.63 -27.75
CA GLU A 417 -12.00 -26.50 -26.66
C GLU A 417 -12.64 -26.14 -25.31
N PHE A 418 -13.17 -24.92 -25.16
CA PHE A 418 -13.79 -24.45 -23.92
C PHE A 418 -15.31 -24.30 -24.01
N PHE A 419 -15.80 -23.45 -24.92
CA PHE A 419 -17.24 -23.16 -25.04
C PHE A 419 -17.75 -23.27 -26.48
N GLY A 420 -16.98 -22.83 -27.48
CA GLY A 420 -17.34 -22.94 -28.89
C GLY A 420 -18.61 -22.18 -29.28
N TYR A 421 -18.91 -21.06 -28.62
CA TYR A 421 -20.08 -20.25 -28.96
C TYR A 421 -19.90 -19.60 -30.33
N GLN A 422 -20.94 -19.69 -31.17
CA GLN A 422 -20.83 -19.32 -32.59
C GLN A 422 -20.89 -17.81 -32.84
N HIS A 423 -21.74 -17.11 -32.09
CA HIS A 423 -21.94 -15.66 -32.22
C HIS A 423 -22.02 -15.06 -30.82
N VAL A 424 -21.06 -14.21 -30.48
CA VAL A 424 -20.91 -13.62 -29.15
C VAL A 424 -20.79 -12.11 -29.33
N ARG A 425 -21.58 -11.32 -28.59
CA ARG A 425 -21.58 -9.86 -28.68
C ARG A 425 -21.67 -9.22 -27.30
N ILE A 426 -20.95 -8.11 -27.13
CA ILE A 426 -20.93 -7.32 -25.91
C ILE A 426 -21.39 -5.91 -26.23
N PHE A 427 -22.45 -5.47 -25.55
CA PHE A 427 -22.98 -4.12 -25.65
C PHE A 427 -22.75 -3.38 -24.33
N LEU A 428 -22.19 -2.18 -24.39
CA LEU A 428 -21.96 -1.35 -23.20
C LEU A 428 -23.06 -0.31 -23.04
N ALA A 429 -23.47 -0.09 -21.80
CA ALA A 429 -24.52 0.88 -21.48
C ALA A 429 -23.94 2.30 -21.37
N GLN A 430 -24.50 3.23 -22.15
CA GLN A 430 -24.15 4.66 -22.14
C GLN A 430 -25.36 5.52 -22.49
N GLY A 431 -25.67 6.54 -21.67
CA GLY A 431 -26.71 7.53 -21.99
C GLY A 431 -28.14 7.00 -22.20
N GLY A 432 -28.49 5.85 -21.62
CA GLY A 432 -29.80 5.20 -21.86
C GLY A 432 -29.83 4.31 -23.11
N LYS A 433 -28.68 4.07 -23.74
CA LYS A 433 -28.48 3.19 -24.89
C LYS A 433 -27.53 2.04 -24.56
N LEU A 434 -27.57 1.01 -25.38
CA LEU A 434 -26.66 -0.14 -25.40
C LEU A 434 -25.90 -0.10 -26.72
N GLU A 435 -24.64 0.32 -26.67
CA GLU A 435 -23.76 0.51 -27.84
C GLU A 435 -22.89 -0.73 -28.01
N TYR A 436 -22.76 -1.21 -29.24
CA TYR A 436 -21.88 -2.33 -29.57
C TYR A 436 -20.44 -1.96 -29.20
N SER A 437 -19.78 -2.85 -28.47
CA SER A 437 -18.39 -2.64 -28.04
C SER A 437 -17.45 -3.66 -28.67
N ALA A 438 -17.82 -4.95 -28.61
CA ALA A 438 -16.98 -6.02 -29.14
C ALA A 438 -17.82 -7.26 -29.46
N GLY A 439 -17.31 -8.15 -30.31
CA GLY A 439 -17.99 -9.39 -30.65
C GLY A 439 -17.14 -10.36 -31.47
N ALA A 440 -17.49 -11.63 -31.42
CA ALA A 440 -16.84 -12.72 -32.15
C ALA A 440 -17.87 -13.55 -32.94
N GLY A 441 -17.42 -14.12 -34.05
CA GLY A 441 -18.27 -14.90 -34.96
C GLY A 441 -18.81 -14.10 -36.16
N LYS A 442 -19.67 -14.75 -36.94
CA LYS A 442 -20.20 -14.16 -38.19
C LYS A 442 -21.01 -12.89 -37.88
N GLY A 443 -20.69 -11.79 -38.56
CA GLY A 443 -21.38 -10.49 -38.44
C GLY A 443 -20.77 -9.50 -37.44
N ALA A 444 -19.76 -9.89 -36.65
CA ALA A 444 -19.12 -8.98 -35.68
C ALA A 444 -18.46 -7.76 -36.34
N ALA A 445 -17.65 -7.96 -37.38
CA ALA A 445 -16.98 -6.88 -38.11
C ALA A 445 -17.97 -5.87 -38.75
N ARG A 446 -19.17 -6.32 -39.11
CA ARG A 446 -20.23 -5.46 -39.63
C ARG A 446 -20.89 -4.64 -38.52
N CYS A 447 -21.14 -5.26 -37.36
CA CYS A 447 -21.68 -4.56 -36.19
C CYS A 447 -20.74 -3.43 -35.72
N GLU A 448 -19.43 -3.68 -35.78
CA GLU A 448 -18.38 -2.68 -35.51
C GLU A 448 -18.39 -1.55 -36.54
N ALA A 449 -18.39 -1.87 -37.84
CA ALA A 449 -18.41 -0.88 -38.91
C ALA A 449 -19.68 0.00 -38.94
N GLU A 450 -20.82 -0.55 -38.51
CA GLU A 450 -22.11 0.15 -38.46
C GLU A 450 -22.39 0.84 -37.11
N GLY A 451 -21.57 0.63 -36.07
CA GLY A 451 -21.77 1.23 -34.75
C GLY A 451 -23.11 0.87 -34.11
N LEU A 452 -23.48 -0.41 -34.16
CA LEU A 452 -24.83 -0.87 -33.79
C LEU A 452 -25.22 -0.43 -32.37
N THR A 453 -26.38 0.20 -32.24
CA THR A 453 -26.86 0.74 -30.97
C THR A 453 -28.33 0.42 -30.74
N TYR A 454 -28.68 0.01 -29.52
CA TYR A 454 -30.05 -0.24 -29.09
C TYR A 454 -30.50 0.77 -28.03
N GLU A 455 -31.68 1.35 -28.20
CA GLU A 455 -32.32 2.13 -27.13
C GLU A 455 -32.72 1.19 -25.99
N LEU A 456 -32.38 1.52 -24.74
CA LEU A 456 -32.72 0.68 -23.59
C LEU A 456 -34.24 0.51 -23.45
N SER A 457 -35.03 1.53 -23.83
CA SER A 457 -36.50 1.46 -23.86
C SER A 457 -37.08 0.68 -25.05
N GLY A 458 -36.25 0.28 -26.01
CA GLY A 458 -36.65 -0.37 -27.26
C GLY A 458 -37.10 -1.83 -27.14
N PRO A 459 -37.59 -2.42 -28.25
CA PRO A 459 -37.89 -3.85 -28.35
C PRO A 459 -36.61 -4.70 -28.50
N GLY A 460 -36.73 -6.02 -28.43
CA GLY A 460 -35.59 -6.94 -28.56
C GLY A 460 -35.12 -7.55 -27.24
N LEU A 461 -34.53 -8.74 -27.34
CA LEU A 461 -34.01 -9.48 -26.19
C LEU A 461 -32.90 -8.72 -25.46
N ILE A 462 -31.96 -8.13 -26.20
CA ILE A 462 -30.85 -7.33 -25.64
C ILE A 462 -31.37 -6.14 -24.80
N ALA A 463 -32.29 -5.33 -25.34
CA ALA A 463 -32.87 -4.20 -24.62
C ALA A 463 -33.74 -4.65 -23.43
N ARG A 464 -34.49 -5.75 -23.57
CA ARG A 464 -35.30 -6.34 -22.49
C ARG A 464 -34.43 -6.85 -21.34
N THR A 465 -33.31 -7.48 -21.63
CA THR A 465 -32.31 -7.92 -20.66
C THR A 465 -31.69 -6.74 -19.91
N GLY A 466 -31.32 -5.67 -20.62
CA GLY A 466 -30.84 -4.44 -20.01
C GLY A 466 -31.85 -3.78 -19.06
N ARG A 467 -33.13 -3.71 -19.45
CA ARG A 467 -34.21 -3.11 -18.63
C ARG A 467 -34.54 -3.94 -17.40
N THR A 468 -34.76 -5.23 -17.60
CA THR A 468 -35.21 -6.13 -16.52
C THR A 468 -34.06 -6.50 -15.59
N ARG A 469 -32.81 -6.40 -16.07
CA ARG A 469 -31.60 -6.85 -15.38
C ARG A 469 -31.70 -8.32 -14.97
N ARG A 470 -32.35 -9.13 -15.83
CA ARG A 470 -32.46 -10.58 -15.66
C ARG A 470 -31.92 -11.28 -16.90
N PRO A 471 -31.18 -12.39 -16.74
CA PRO A 471 -30.75 -13.18 -17.88
C PRO A 471 -31.95 -13.80 -18.59
N MET A 472 -31.84 -13.97 -19.91
CA MET A 472 -32.88 -14.55 -20.76
C MET A 472 -32.30 -15.70 -21.57
N LEU A 473 -33.05 -16.81 -21.66
CA LEU A 473 -32.73 -17.96 -22.50
C LEU A 473 -33.96 -18.24 -23.37
N VAL A 474 -33.78 -18.12 -24.68
CA VAL A 474 -34.83 -18.34 -25.69
C VAL A 474 -34.40 -19.50 -26.59
N GLY A 475 -35.09 -20.63 -26.43
CA GLY A 475 -34.80 -21.87 -27.16
C GLY A 475 -35.17 -21.82 -28.64
N ASP A 476 -36.19 -21.04 -29.02
CA ASP A 476 -36.44 -20.72 -30.43
C ASP A 476 -36.87 -19.26 -30.58
N VAL A 477 -36.02 -18.42 -31.16
CA VAL A 477 -36.30 -16.98 -31.32
C VAL A 477 -37.39 -16.71 -32.36
N THR A 478 -37.69 -17.67 -33.25
CA THR A 478 -38.72 -17.49 -34.29
C THR A 478 -40.14 -17.49 -33.75
N VAL A 479 -40.33 -17.96 -32.51
CA VAL A 479 -41.62 -17.94 -31.80
C VAL A 479 -41.64 -16.91 -30.67
N GLU A 480 -40.56 -16.15 -30.47
CA GLU A 480 -40.46 -15.13 -29.43
C GLU A 480 -41.05 -13.79 -29.94
N PRO A 481 -42.13 -13.26 -29.33
CA PRO A 481 -42.88 -12.12 -29.89
C PRO A 481 -42.09 -10.82 -29.98
N ASP A 482 -41.15 -10.61 -29.07
CA ASP A 482 -40.36 -9.37 -28.95
C ASP A 482 -38.97 -9.49 -29.59
N TYR A 483 -38.71 -10.54 -30.37
CA TYR A 483 -37.41 -10.74 -31.01
C TYR A 483 -37.18 -9.71 -32.14
N VAL A 484 -36.00 -9.10 -32.15
CA VAL A 484 -35.58 -8.12 -33.15
C VAL A 484 -34.34 -8.64 -33.84
N THR A 485 -34.43 -8.87 -35.14
CA THR A 485 -33.29 -9.32 -35.95
C THR A 485 -32.25 -8.21 -36.06
N GLY A 486 -31.02 -8.48 -35.62
CA GLY A 486 -29.87 -7.59 -35.83
C GLY A 486 -29.21 -7.78 -37.21
N PRO A 487 -28.34 -6.85 -37.65
CA PRO A 487 -27.59 -6.99 -38.89
C PRO A 487 -26.76 -8.28 -38.85
N ASP A 488 -26.94 -9.16 -39.83
CA ASP A 488 -26.32 -10.49 -40.01
C ASP A 488 -26.85 -11.66 -39.15
N SER A 489 -27.98 -11.51 -38.44
CA SER A 489 -28.61 -12.58 -37.62
C SER A 489 -29.84 -13.24 -38.27
N GLU A 490 -29.90 -13.28 -39.61
CA GLU A 490 -31.07 -13.82 -40.36
C GLU A 490 -31.37 -15.30 -40.08
N ASN A 491 -30.37 -16.05 -39.60
CA ASN A 491 -30.47 -17.47 -39.29
C ASN A 491 -30.44 -17.79 -37.79
N THR A 492 -30.45 -16.79 -36.90
CA THR A 492 -30.47 -17.06 -35.45
C THR A 492 -31.74 -17.84 -35.11
N ARG A 493 -31.55 -18.98 -34.46
CA ARG A 493 -32.62 -19.87 -34.01
C ARG A 493 -32.71 -19.93 -32.49
N SER A 494 -31.63 -19.73 -31.75
CA SER A 494 -31.70 -19.60 -30.29
C SER A 494 -30.77 -18.50 -29.79
N GLU A 495 -31.11 -17.89 -28.67
CA GLU A 495 -30.37 -16.77 -28.07
C GLU A 495 -30.38 -16.86 -26.55
N MET A 496 -29.26 -16.52 -25.93
CA MET A 496 -29.16 -16.23 -24.51
C MET A 496 -28.52 -14.88 -24.29
N THR A 497 -29.06 -14.11 -23.35
CA THR A 497 -28.52 -12.79 -22.99
C THR A 497 -28.39 -12.68 -21.48
N ALA A 498 -27.31 -12.06 -21.02
CA ALA A 498 -27.03 -11.82 -19.61
C ALA A 498 -26.70 -10.34 -19.37
N PRO A 499 -27.32 -9.67 -18.38
CA PRO A 499 -27.00 -8.30 -18.05
C PRO A 499 -25.68 -8.23 -17.27
N MET A 500 -24.83 -7.29 -17.63
CA MET A 500 -23.62 -6.94 -16.88
C MET A 500 -24.00 -5.89 -15.84
N VAL A 501 -24.23 -6.29 -14.60
CA VAL A 501 -24.77 -5.41 -13.55
C VAL A 501 -23.79 -5.28 -12.41
N MET A 502 -23.72 -4.08 -11.83
CA MET A 502 -23.04 -3.86 -10.58
C MET A 502 -23.87 -3.01 -9.63
N GLY A 503 -24.29 -3.62 -8.52
CA GLY A 503 -25.26 -3.01 -7.63
C GLY A 503 -26.54 -2.64 -8.41
N PRO A 504 -26.99 -1.37 -8.37
CA PRO A 504 -28.16 -0.93 -9.12
C PRO A 504 -27.88 -0.52 -10.58
N ARG A 505 -26.62 -0.50 -11.03
CA ARG A 505 -26.21 0.11 -12.31
C ARG A 505 -25.93 -0.94 -13.37
N LEU A 506 -26.53 -0.77 -14.55
CA LEU A 506 -26.27 -1.57 -15.74
C LEU A 506 -24.96 -1.08 -16.40
N MET A 507 -23.99 -1.97 -16.57
CA MET A 507 -22.74 -1.71 -17.29
C MET A 507 -22.87 -2.07 -18.78
N GLY A 508 -23.68 -3.07 -19.12
CA GLY A 508 -23.83 -3.59 -20.46
C GLY A 508 -24.71 -4.84 -20.53
N VAL A 509 -24.81 -5.44 -21.71
CA VAL A 509 -25.49 -6.71 -21.96
C VAL A 509 -24.58 -7.61 -22.78
N PHE A 510 -24.48 -8.86 -22.34
CA PHE A 510 -23.78 -9.94 -23.00
C PHE A 510 -24.79 -10.77 -23.81
N ASP A 511 -24.59 -10.89 -25.11
CA ASP A 511 -25.45 -11.62 -26.05
C ASP A 511 -24.71 -12.80 -26.69
N VAL A 512 -25.36 -13.97 -26.74
CA VAL A 512 -24.85 -15.17 -27.41
C VAL A 512 -25.96 -15.83 -28.22
N GLN A 513 -25.67 -16.12 -29.49
CA GLN A 513 -26.64 -16.61 -30.47
C GLN A 513 -26.17 -17.88 -31.19
N SER A 514 -27.13 -18.69 -31.63
CA SER A 514 -26.88 -19.89 -32.44
C SER A 514 -27.89 -20.03 -33.57
N ASP A 515 -27.42 -20.61 -34.69
CA ASP A 515 -28.23 -21.02 -35.84
C ASP A 515 -29.06 -22.29 -35.61
N LYS A 516 -28.91 -22.94 -34.45
CA LYS A 516 -29.67 -24.14 -34.06
C LYS A 516 -30.73 -23.81 -33.02
N PRO A 517 -31.95 -24.37 -33.12
CA PRO A 517 -32.92 -24.26 -32.05
C PRO A 517 -32.44 -25.06 -30.83
N HIS A 518 -32.74 -24.57 -29.63
CA HIS A 518 -32.39 -25.17 -28.34
C HIS A 518 -30.89 -25.48 -28.18
N ALA A 519 -30.03 -24.61 -28.71
CA ALA A 519 -28.59 -24.80 -28.63
C ALA A 519 -28.01 -24.60 -27.23
N PHE A 520 -28.72 -23.85 -26.36
CA PHE A 520 -28.28 -23.47 -25.03
C PHE A 520 -29.16 -24.06 -23.94
N THR A 521 -28.53 -24.36 -22.80
CA THR A 521 -29.14 -24.91 -21.59
C THR A 521 -29.19 -23.89 -20.45
N ALA A 522 -29.86 -24.24 -19.35
CA ALA A 522 -29.87 -23.42 -18.14
C ALA A 522 -28.47 -23.28 -17.51
N ASP A 523 -27.61 -24.28 -17.66
CA ASP A 523 -26.23 -24.24 -17.18
C ASP A 523 -25.39 -23.27 -18.01
N ASP A 524 -25.60 -23.21 -19.33
CA ASP A 524 -24.94 -22.24 -20.21
C ASP A 524 -25.32 -20.79 -19.85
N LEU A 525 -26.59 -20.55 -19.51
CA LEU A 525 -27.07 -19.25 -19.05
C LEU A 525 -26.43 -18.84 -17.72
N LEU A 526 -26.25 -19.79 -16.79
CA LEU A 526 -25.58 -19.54 -15.50
C LEU A 526 -24.11 -19.17 -15.69
N ILE A 527 -23.43 -19.85 -16.60
CA ILE A 527 -22.05 -19.55 -16.98
C ILE A 527 -21.96 -18.16 -17.60
N LEU A 528 -22.83 -17.87 -18.58
CA LEU A 528 -22.88 -16.57 -19.23
C LEU A 528 -23.14 -15.44 -18.23
N GLN A 529 -24.05 -15.65 -17.27
CA GLN A 529 -24.29 -14.68 -16.20
C GLN A 529 -23.05 -14.46 -15.33
N THR A 530 -22.36 -15.53 -14.94
CA THR A 530 -21.15 -15.44 -14.11
C THR A 530 -20.04 -14.66 -14.84
N LEU A 531 -19.88 -14.89 -16.14
CA LEU A 531 -18.96 -14.15 -16.98
C LEU A 531 -19.39 -12.67 -17.13
N ALA A 532 -20.68 -12.41 -17.34
CA ALA A 532 -21.24 -11.06 -17.41
C ALA A 532 -21.03 -10.27 -16.10
N ASP A 533 -21.18 -10.92 -14.94
CA ASP A 533 -20.92 -10.33 -13.64
C ASP A 533 -19.44 -9.97 -13.46
N THR A 534 -18.55 -10.89 -13.86
CA THR A 534 -17.09 -10.68 -13.80
C THR A 534 -16.66 -9.54 -14.75
N LEU A 535 -17.20 -9.52 -15.96
CA LEU A 535 -17.00 -8.44 -16.94
C LEU A 535 -17.53 -7.11 -16.44
N ALA A 536 -18.67 -7.08 -15.73
CA ALA A 536 -19.19 -5.83 -15.17
C ALA A 536 -18.19 -5.18 -14.20
N VAL A 537 -17.46 -6.00 -13.42
CA VAL A 537 -16.37 -5.55 -12.54
C VAL A 537 -15.19 -5.01 -13.34
N ALA A 538 -14.77 -5.77 -14.34
CA ALA A 538 -13.63 -5.44 -15.20
C ALA A 538 -13.85 -4.13 -15.97
N VAL A 539 -14.99 -4.01 -16.65
CA VAL A 539 -15.41 -2.82 -17.41
C VAL A 539 -15.46 -1.59 -16.52
N ARG A 540 -15.97 -1.71 -15.28
CA ARG A 540 -15.94 -0.59 -14.33
C ARG A 540 -14.50 -0.20 -13.99
N ASN A 541 -13.65 -1.18 -13.70
CA ASN A 541 -12.27 -0.92 -13.29
C ASN A 541 -11.47 -0.27 -14.44
N ALA A 542 -11.61 -0.77 -15.68
CA ALA A 542 -11.02 -0.18 -16.87
C ALA A 542 -11.54 1.26 -17.11
N ARG A 543 -12.86 1.51 -17.00
CA ARG A 543 -13.44 2.87 -17.08
C ARG A 543 -12.90 3.81 -15.99
N LEU A 544 -12.75 3.32 -14.76
CA LEU A 544 -12.19 4.11 -13.65
C LEU A 544 -10.70 4.39 -13.86
N PHE A 545 -9.94 3.40 -14.34
CA PHE A 545 -8.52 3.54 -14.62
C PHE A 545 -8.27 4.52 -15.76
N ASP A 546 -9.03 4.43 -16.85
CA ASP A 546 -8.93 5.35 -17.97
C ASP A 546 -9.36 6.77 -17.59
N ALA A 547 -10.44 6.92 -16.81
CA ALA A 547 -10.83 8.21 -16.25
C ALA A 547 -9.72 8.81 -15.35
N GLU A 548 -9.06 7.99 -14.55
CA GLU A 548 -7.95 8.44 -13.71
C GLU A 548 -6.68 8.73 -14.50
N ARG A 549 -6.40 7.96 -15.56
CA ARG A 549 -5.28 8.22 -16.47
C ARG A 549 -5.48 9.52 -17.22
N ARG A 550 -6.70 9.79 -17.73
CA ARG A 550 -7.08 11.07 -18.33
C ARG A 550 -6.96 12.22 -17.33
N ARG A 551 -7.44 12.05 -16.10
CA ARG A 551 -7.30 13.04 -15.03
C ARG A 551 -5.85 13.31 -14.67
N ARG A 552 -5.03 12.27 -14.53
CA ARG A 552 -3.59 12.38 -14.25
C ARG A 552 -2.84 13.05 -15.40
N HIS A 553 -3.12 12.66 -16.65
CA HIS A 553 -2.50 13.29 -17.81
C HIS A 553 -2.82 14.79 -17.89
N LEU A 554 -4.09 15.15 -17.71
CA LEU A 554 -4.52 16.55 -17.65
C LEU A 554 -3.86 17.32 -16.50
N ALA A 555 -3.75 16.70 -15.32
CA ALA A 555 -3.06 17.27 -14.17
C ALA A 555 -1.54 17.42 -14.41
N GLU A 556 -0.91 16.48 -15.10
CA GLU A 556 0.50 16.53 -15.49
C GLU A 556 0.74 17.67 -16.48
N THR A 557 -0.08 17.79 -17.52
CA THR A 557 -0.03 18.90 -18.48
C THR A 557 -0.23 20.26 -17.79
N LEU A 558 -1.22 20.37 -16.90
CA LEU A 558 -1.41 21.57 -16.08
C LEU A 558 -0.20 21.86 -15.18
N ARG A 559 0.40 20.83 -14.56
CA ARG A 559 1.58 20.97 -13.70
C ARG A 559 2.82 21.39 -14.49
N GLU A 560 3.04 20.84 -15.68
CA GLU A 560 4.16 21.19 -16.56
C GLU A 560 4.04 22.63 -17.05
N VAL A 561 2.85 23.04 -17.50
CA VAL A 561 2.61 24.44 -17.89
C VAL A 561 2.76 25.36 -16.67
N SER A 562 2.19 25.01 -15.51
CA SER A 562 2.33 25.81 -14.28
C SER A 562 3.79 25.95 -13.83
N ALA A 563 4.60 24.88 -13.95
CA ALA A 563 6.03 24.93 -13.62
C ALA A 563 6.79 25.87 -14.57
N ALA A 564 6.51 25.80 -15.87
CA ALA A 564 7.08 26.72 -16.85
C ALA A 564 6.71 28.18 -16.55
N LEU A 565 5.43 28.43 -16.21
CA LEU A 565 4.92 29.75 -15.84
C LEU A 565 5.63 30.35 -14.62
N THR A 566 5.96 29.53 -13.62
CA THR A 566 6.69 30.00 -12.42
C THR A 566 8.19 30.18 -12.61
N SER A 567 8.77 29.70 -13.72
CA SER A 567 10.23 29.75 -13.94
C SER A 567 10.72 31.06 -14.57
N THR A 568 9.80 31.83 -15.15
CA THR A 568 10.09 33.09 -15.84
C THR A 568 9.81 34.27 -14.91
N LEU A 569 10.75 35.21 -14.84
CA LEU A 569 10.72 36.31 -13.86
C LEU A 569 10.39 37.67 -14.49
N SER A 570 10.17 37.71 -15.79
CA SER A 570 9.79 38.87 -16.57
C SER A 570 8.29 38.85 -16.82
N LEU A 571 7.59 39.93 -16.48
CA LEU A 571 6.14 39.99 -16.59
C LEU A 571 5.68 39.75 -18.03
N ASP A 572 6.32 40.40 -19.02
CA ASP A 572 5.88 40.27 -20.42
C ASP A 572 6.12 38.85 -20.96
N ASP A 573 7.24 38.22 -20.61
CA ASP A 573 7.53 36.83 -20.99
C ASP A 573 6.58 35.83 -20.31
N VAL A 574 6.18 36.10 -19.06
CA VAL A 574 5.17 35.30 -18.35
C VAL A 574 3.82 35.41 -19.04
N LEU A 575 3.40 36.62 -19.45
CA LEU A 575 2.12 36.84 -20.13
C LEU A 575 2.04 36.09 -21.47
N ASP A 576 3.11 36.12 -22.26
CA ASP A 576 3.20 35.33 -23.51
C ASP A 576 3.12 33.82 -23.22
N LEU A 577 3.83 33.34 -22.20
CA LEU A 577 3.85 31.93 -21.84
C LEU A 577 2.50 31.44 -21.28
N ILE A 578 1.73 32.30 -20.60
CA ILE A 578 0.35 32.01 -20.16
C ILE A 578 -0.52 31.73 -21.38
N LEU A 579 -0.45 32.58 -22.40
CA LEU A 579 -1.25 32.40 -23.61
C LEU A 579 -0.81 31.16 -24.40
N ASP A 580 0.49 30.96 -24.59
CA ASP A 580 1.02 29.79 -25.31
C ASP A 580 0.73 28.46 -24.56
N GLY A 581 0.71 28.51 -23.23
CA GLY A 581 0.36 27.38 -22.37
C GLY A 581 -1.13 27.07 -22.40
N LEU A 582 -1.99 28.11 -22.42
CA LEU A 582 -3.44 27.96 -22.51
C LEU A 582 -3.84 27.23 -23.80
N ALA A 583 -3.17 27.52 -24.91
CA ALA A 583 -3.43 26.90 -26.22
C ALA A 583 -3.23 25.37 -26.23
N ARG A 584 -2.49 24.82 -25.26
CA ARG A 584 -2.26 23.37 -25.12
C ARG A 584 -3.34 22.67 -24.31
N VAL A 585 -4.13 23.42 -23.54
CA VAL A 585 -5.13 22.89 -22.61
C VAL A 585 -6.53 23.13 -23.15
N VAL A 586 -6.77 24.26 -23.81
CA VAL A 586 -8.08 24.65 -24.35
C VAL A 586 -7.90 25.19 -25.76
N ALA A 587 -8.70 24.67 -26.70
CA ALA A 587 -8.77 25.22 -28.06
C ALA A 587 -9.51 26.57 -28.04
N TYR A 588 -8.90 27.61 -28.60
CA TYR A 588 -9.49 28.94 -28.72
C TYR A 588 -9.08 29.60 -30.03
N ASP A 589 -9.85 30.58 -30.49
CA ASP A 589 -9.54 31.39 -31.68
C ASP A 589 -8.77 32.65 -31.29
N ALA A 590 -9.14 33.27 -30.16
CA ALA A 590 -8.36 34.33 -29.54
C ALA A 590 -8.34 34.22 -28.02
N ALA A 591 -7.27 34.74 -27.41
CA ALA A 591 -7.15 34.82 -25.96
C ALA A 591 -6.41 36.11 -25.58
N SER A 592 -6.79 36.70 -24.45
CA SER A 592 -6.25 37.99 -23.99
C SER A 592 -6.13 38.04 -22.47
N ILE A 593 -5.12 38.78 -22.00
CA ILE A 593 -4.90 39.05 -20.57
C ILE A 593 -5.12 40.53 -20.33
N LEU A 594 -6.10 40.85 -19.49
CA LEU A 594 -6.36 42.19 -18.98
C LEU A 594 -5.84 42.26 -17.55
N LEU A 595 -5.05 43.27 -17.22
CA LEU A 595 -4.58 43.50 -15.85
C LEU A 595 -5.09 44.84 -15.32
N VAL A 596 -5.36 44.89 -14.03
CA VAL A 596 -5.70 46.12 -13.31
C VAL A 596 -4.44 46.99 -13.16
N ASN A 597 -4.54 48.27 -13.50
CA ASN A 597 -3.50 49.28 -13.29
C ASN A 597 -3.66 50.03 -11.95
N GLU A 598 -2.71 50.91 -11.60
CA GLU A 598 -2.76 51.71 -10.37
C GLU A 598 -4.00 52.62 -10.26
N GLY A 599 -4.58 53.04 -11.40
CA GLY A 599 -5.83 53.79 -11.49
C GLY A 599 -7.10 52.93 -11.37
N ARG A 600 -6.97 51.64 -11.02
CA ARG A 600 -8.05 50.63 -10.93
C ARG A 600 -8.81 50.40 -12.24
N GLN A 601 -8.18 50.69 -13.37
CA GLN A 601 -8.71 50.41 -14.71
C GLN A 601 -8.11 49.12 -15.27
N LEU A 602 -8.90 48.36 -16.03
CA LEU A 602 -8.42 47.20 -16.77
C LEU A 602 -7.67 47.66 -18.02
N VAL A 603 -6.50 47.09 -18.25
CA VAL A 603 -5.64 47.40 -19.40
C VAL A 603 -5.28 46.11 -20.10
N LEU A 604 -5.40 46.09 -21.44
CA LEU A 604 -4.97 44.95 -22.24
C LEU A 604 -3.43 44.85 -22.20
N ARG A 605 -2.90 43.74 -21.69
CA ARG A 605 -1.46 43.54 -21.51
C ARG A 605 -0.85 42.50 -22.44
N ALA A 606 -1.63 41.51 -22.86
CA ALA A 606 -1.20 40.53 -23.85
C ALA A 606 -2.41 39.97 -24.59
N SER A 607 -2.21 39.50 -25.83
CA SER A 607 -3.24 38.81 -26.61
C SER A 607 -2.62 37.91 -27.70
N ARG A 608 -3.34 36.83 -28.04
CA ARG A 608 -3.04 35.88 -29.12
C ARG A 608 -4.30 35.69 -29.97
N GLY A 609 -4.12 35.51 -31.28
CA GLY A 609 -5.22 35.21 -32.21
C GLY A 609 -6.13 36.39 -32.57
N SER A 610 -5.92 37.58 -32.00
CA SER A 610 -6.69 38.80 -32.31
C SER A 610 -5.97 39.70 -33.34
N PRO A 611 -6.62 40.03 -34.48
CA PRO A 611 -6.07 40.96 -35.47
C PRO A 611 -5.94 42.41 -34.98
N GLY A 612 -6.82 42.86 -34.07
CA GLY A 612 -6.86 44.24 -33.55
C GLY A 612 -5.97 44.49 -32.32
N ALA A 613 -5.52 43.44 -31.63
CA ALA A 613 -4.85 43.56 -30.32
C ALA A 613 -3.58 44.43 -30.32
N ALA A 614 -2.78 44.39 -31.40
CA ALA A 614 -1.52 45.14 -31.44
C ALA A 614 -1.70 46.66 -31.30
N ALA A 615 -2.82 47.21 -31.80
CA ALA A 615 -3.16 48.63 -31.67
C ALA A 615 -3.78 48.98 -30.29
N ALA A 616 -4.15 47.97 -29.51
CA ALA A 616 -4.88 48.09 -28.26
C ALA A 616 -4.04 47.79 -27.00
N LEU A 617 -2.83 47.26 -27.16
CA LEU A 617 -1.91 46.99 -26.04
C LEU A 617 -1.63 48.26 -25.26
N GLY A 618 -1.81 48.20 -23.94
CA GLY A 618 -1.60 49.35 -23.04
C GLY A 618 -2.76 50.36 -23.00
N ALA A 619 -3.79 50.21 -23.83
CA ALA A 619 -4.98 51.05 -23.75
C ALA A 619 -5.88 50.59 -22.59
N PRO A 620 -6.44 51.53 -21.80
CA PRO A 620 -7.49 51.20 -20.85
C PRO A 620 -8.70 50.67 -21.61
N VAL A 621 -9.25 49.56 -21.14
CA VAL A 621 -10.42 48.92 -21.71
C VAL A 621 -11.59 49.22 -20.78
N ASP A 622 -12.52 50.06 -21.24
CA ASP A 622 -13.78 50.33 -20.52
C ASP A 622 -14.71 49.14 -20.77
N VAL A 623 -14.85 48.24 -19.79
CA VAL A 623 -15.67 47.05 -19.94
C VAL A 623 -16.74 47.02 -18.87
N GLN A 624 -17.99 47.23 -19.28
CA GLN A 624 -19.17 46.99 -18.44
C GLN A 624 -19.38 45.49 -18.10
N LEU A 625 -18.64 44.59 -18.75
CA LEU A 625 -18.70 43.12 -18.58
C LEU A 625 -17.76 42.61 -17.48
N PHE A 626 -16.74 43.36 -17.06
CA PHE A 626 -15.73 42.88 -16.11
C PHE A 626 -15.72 43.76 -14.85
N PRO A 627 -16.46 43.39 -13.78
CA PRO A 627 -16.51 44.21 -12.58
C PRO A 627 -15.13 44.32 -11.91
N THR A 628 -14.86 45.44 -11.22
CA THR A 628 -13.60 45.72 -10.47
C THR A 628 -13.77 46.10 -8.97
N GLY A 629 -14.98 45.94 -8.38
CA GLY A 629 -15.34 46.13 -6.95
C GLY A 629 -15.01 45.01 -5.93
N GLU A 630 -15.70 44.94 -4.78
CA GLU A 630 -15.46 43.92 -3.71
C GLU A 630 -16.28 42.62 -3.87
N ASP A 631 -17.33 42.61 -4.72
CA ASP A 631 -18.15 41.44 -5.04
C ASP A 631 -17.78 40.86 -6.42
N HIS A 632 -16.65 40.15 -6.52
CA HIS A 632 -16.29 39.39 -7.75
C HIS A 632 -16.58 37.90 -7.60
N PRO A 633 -17.34 37.28 -8.52
CA PRO A 633 -17.45 35.82 -8.58
C PRO A 633 -16.10 35.16 -8.86
N GLU A 634 -15.80 33.99 -8.27
CA GLU A 634 -14.57 33.21 -8.54
C GLU A 634 -14.40 32.81 -10.02
N THR A 635 -15.48 32.87 -10.81
CA THR A 635 -15.46 32.68 -12.27
C THR A 635 -16.64 33.43 -12.88
N VAL A 636 -16.41 34.22 -13.95
CA VAL A 636 -17.48 34.90 -14.69
C VAL A 636 -17.62 34.24 -16.06
N VAL A 637 -18.53 33.28 -16.17
CA VAL A 637 -18.86 32.62 -17.44
C VAL A 637 -19.89 33.46 -18.16
N PHE A 638 -19.55 33.99 -19.33
CA PHE A 638 -20.53 34.53 -20.26
C PHE A 638 -20.85 33.42 -21.28
N GLY A 639 -22.13 33.08 -21.44
CA GLY A 639 -22.59 32.14 -22.46
C GLY A 639 -22.62 32.83 -23.82
N GLU A 640 -23.77 33.44 -24.14
CA GLU A 640 -23.92 34.36 -25.28
C GLU A 640 -23.76 35.82 -24.82
N VAL A 641 -22.71 36.51 -25.29
CA VAL A 641 -22.62 37.97 -25.18
C VAL A 641 -23.28 38.57 -26.44
N ASP A 642 -24.51 39.04 -26.31
CA ASP A 642 -25.18 39.83 -27.35
C ASP A 642 -24.37 41.10 -27.66
N HIS A 643 -24.21 41.34 -28.96
CA HIS A 643 -23.27 42.26 -29.57
C HIS A 643 -23.46 43.71 -29.07
N ARG A 644 -22.38 44.33 -28.52
CA ARG A 644 -22.05 45.79 -28.51
C ARG A 644 -20.91 46.24 -27.54
N GLY A 645 -20.06 45.35 -27.04
CA GLY A 645 -18.94 45.74 -26.16
C GLY A 645 -17.79 46.43 -26.90
N ALA A 646 -17.25 47.53 -26.36
CA ALA A 646 -16.08 48.23 -26.90
C ALA A 646 -14.83 47.33 -27.03
N TYR A 647 -14.74 46.28 -26.19
CA TYR A 647 -13.63 45.31 -26.16
C TYR A 647 -13.54 44.41 -27.41
N HIS A 648 -14.65 43.81 -27.87
CA HIS A 648 -14.60 42.91 -29.05
C HIS A 648 -14.35 43.67 -30.35
N ASN A 649 -14.88 44.90 -30.48
CA ASN A 649 -14.56 45.82 -31.58
C ASN A 649 -13.07 46.20 -31.59
N LEU A 650 -12.48 46.41 -30.41
CA LEU A 650 -11.06 46.73 -30.24
C LEU A 650 -10.16 45.55 -30.69
N LEU A 651 -10.62 44.31 -30.53
CA LEU A 651 -9.89 43.09 -30.89
C LEU A 651 -10.18 42.57 -32.32
N GLY A 652 -11.24 43.02 -32.98
CA GLY A 652 -11.55 42.66 -34.37
C GLY A 652 -11.95 41.19 -34.59
N LEU A 653 -12.73 40.61 -33.68
CA LEU A 653 -13.16 39.21 -33.72
C LEU A 653 -14.46 39.02 -34.56
N PRO A 654 -14.62 37.88 -35.28
CA PRO A 654 -15.79 37.62 -36.12
C PRO A 654 -17.01 37.09 -35.33
N ASP A 655 -18.21 37.60 -35.63
CA ASP A 655 -19.47 37.15 -35.04
C ASP A 655 -20.07 35.92 -35.78
N PRO A 656 -20.76 34.98 -35.09
CA PRO A 656 -20.93 34.87 -33.63
C PRO A 656 -19.75 34.15 -32.95
N HIS A 657 -19.45 34.48 -31.69
CA HIS A 657 -18.41 33.84 -30.88
C HIS A 657 -18.84 33.71 -29.40
N ALA A 658 -18.37 32.65 -28.74
CA ALA A 658 -18.47 32.48 -27.29
C ALA A 658 -17.27 33.14 -26.60
N CYS A 659 -17.48 33.76 -25.43
CA CYS A 659 -16.44 34.47 -24.68
C CYS A 659 -16.47 34.05 -23.20
N LEU A 660 -15.33 33.66 -22.63
CA LEU A 660 -15.21 33.29 -21.22
C LEU A 660 -14.12 34.12 -20.54
N GLY A 661 -14.46 34.79 -19.43
CA GLY A 661 -13.52 35.56 -18.62
C GLY A 661 -13.25 34.88 -17.28
N ALA A 662 -12.08 34.29 -17.11
CA ALA A 662 -11.64 33.77 -15.82
C ALA A 662 -10.92 34.85 -15.01
N VAL A 663 -11.28 35.01 -13.74
CA VAL A 663 -10.69 36.01 -12.85
C VAL A 663 -9.25 35.63 -12.54
N LEU A 664 -8.34 36.60 -12.67
CA LEU A 664 -6.99 36.52 -12.16
C LEU A 664 -6.99 37.17 -10.77
N ALA A 665 -6.94 36.37 -9.72
CA ALA A 665 -6.92 36.84 -8.34
C ALA A 665 -6.01 35.99 -7.46
N LEU A 666 -5.36 36.64 -6.48
CA LEU A 666 -4.52 35.97 -5.51
C LEU A 666 -4.70 36.62 -4.13
N ARG A 667 -4.97 35.81 -3.09
CA ARG A 667 -5.15 36.27 -1.69
C ARG A 667 -6.19 37.39 -1.50
N GLY A 668 -7.23 37.40 -2.33
CA GLY A 668 -8.30 38.42 -2.29
C GLY A 668 -7.98 39.70 -3.08
N GLU A 669 -6.81 39.79 -3.72
CA GLU A 669 -6.47 40.88 -4.63
C GLU A 669 -6.84 40.50 -6.07
N HIS A 670 -7.58 41.38 -6.75
CA HIS A 670 -7.98 41.21 -8.14
C HIS A 670 -6.91 41.77 -9.08
N LEU A 671 -6.20 40.88 -9.76
CA LEU A 671 -5.12 41.21 -10.68
C LEU A 671 -5.64 41.54 -12.09
N GLY A 672 -6.77 40.95 -12.49
CA GLY A 672 -7.43 41.20 -13.77
C GLY A 672 -8.20 39.98 -14.30
N TYR A 673 -8.24 39.80 -15.62
CA TYR A 673 -8.98 38.72 -16.28
C TYR A 673 -8.15 38.02 -17.36
N LEU A 674 -8.29 36.69 -17.45
CA LEU A 674 -7.90 35.87 -18.59
C LEU A 674 -9.14 35.61 -19.44
N VAL A 675 -9.16 36.12 -20.66
CA VAL A 675 -10.32 36.08 -21.56
C VAL A 675 -10.02 35.15 -22.72
N VAL A 676 -10.98 34.28 -23.04
CA VAL A 676 -10.90 33.28 -24.11
C VAL A 676 -12.11 33.43 -25.03
N ASP A 677 -11.88 33.50 -26.34
CA ASP A 677 -12.90 33.69 -27.36
C ASP A 677 -12.84 32.54 -28.40
N ARG A 678 -14.02 32.05 -28.81
CA ARG A 678 -14.18 30.96 -29.81
C ARG A 678 -15.30 31.25 -30.80
N ALA A 679 -15.03 31.24 -32.09
CA ALA A 679 -15.96 31.52 -33.17
C ALA A 679 -16.91 30.33 -33.44
N GLY A 680 -18.17 30.62 -33.75
CA GLY A 680 -19.18 29.66 -34.23
C GLY A 680 -19.80 28.74 -33.18
N GLN A 681 -19.45 28.86 -31.89
CA GLN A 681 -20.11 28.16 -30.77
C GLN A 681 -20.93 29.13 -29.91
N ALA A 682 -22.01 28.64 -29.31
CA ALA A 682 -22.90 29.44 -28.47
C ALA A 682 -22.44 29.53 -27.00
N GLU A 683 -21.82 28.47 -26.44
CA GLU A 683 -21.36 28.43 -25.04
C GLU A 683 -20.14 27.50 -24.84
N PHE A 684 -19.33 27.75 -23.81
CA PHE A 684 -18.29 26.84 -23.33
C PHE A 684 -18.88 25.75 -22.43
N ALA A 685 -18.39 24.51 -22.54
CA ALA A 685 -18.82 23.45 -21.65
C ALA A 685 -18.38 23.72 -20.19
N PRO A 686 -19.17 23.30 -19.16
CA PRO A 686 -18.81 23.52 -17.75
C PRO A 686 -17.42 22.96 -17.37
N GLU A 687 -17.01 21.86 -18.02
CA GLU A 687 -15.70 21.24 -17.82
C GLU A 687 -14.56 22.11 -18.38
N GLU A 688 -14.76 22.75 -19.55
CA GLU A 688 -13.80 23.70 -20.15
C GLU A 688 -13.71 24.97 -19.31
N ALA A 689 -14.84 25.49 -18.82
CA ALA A 689 -14.88 26.65 -17.93
C ALA A 689 -14.09 26.40 -16.64
N GLY A 690 -14.25 25.22 -16.03
CA GLY A 690 -13.47 24.81 -14.85
C GLY A 690 -11.97 24.72 -15.12
N LEU A 691 -11.58 24.27 -16.33
CA LEU A 691 -10.18 24.22 -16.74
C LEU A 691 -9.56 25.60 -16.93
N ILE A 692 -10.26 26.51 -17.60
CA ILE A 692 -9.78 27.90 -17.81
C ILE A 692 -9.68 28.62 -16.46
N ALA A 693 -10.63 28.40 -15.53
CA ALA A 693 -10.57 28.96 -14.18
C ALA A 693 -9.37 28.43 -13.37
N ALA A 694 -9.12 27.11 -13.42
CA ALA A 694 -7.96 26.51 -12.77
C ALA A 694 -6.64 27.05 -13.35
N PHE A 695 -6.58 27.25 -14.67
CA PHE A 695 -5.43 27.84 -15.35
C PHE A 695 -5.22 29.31 -14.96
N ALA A 696 -6.29 30.11 -14.89
CA ALA A 696 -6.25 31.50 -14.46
C ALA A 696 -5.74 31.63 -13.01
N SER A 697 -6.11 30.71 -12.12
CA SER A 697 -5.58 30.67 -10.75
C SER A 697 -4.05 30.49 -10.74
N GLN A 698 -3.52 29.57 -11.55
CA GLN A 698 -2.06 29.37 -11.67
C GLN A 698 -1.36 30.56 -12.34
N ALA A 699 -1.97 31.12 -13.39
CA ALA A 699 -1.49 32.32 -14.06
C ALA A 699 -1.41 33.52 -13.09
N SER A 700 -2.36 33.64 -12.16
CA SER A 700 -2.37 34.67 -11.11
C SER A 700 -1.12 34.57 -10.22
N VAL A 701 -0.73 33.36 -9.83
CA VAL A 701 0.49 33.12 -9.04
C VAL A 701 1.74 33.53 -9.83
N ALA A 702 1.83 33.15 -11.11
CA ALA A 702 2.97 33.49 -11.96
C ALA A 702 3.10 35.00 -12.22
N ILE A 703 1.97 35.67 -12.51
CA ILE A 703 1.91 37.12 -12.71
C ILE A 703 2.34 37.85 -11.43
N GLU A 704 1.83 37.43 -10.27
CA GLU A 704 2.20 38.05 -9.01
C GLU A 704 3.67 37.80 -8.65
N ASN A 705 4.19 36.59 -8.86
CA ASN A 705 5.60 36.30 -8.65
C ASN A 705 6.51 37.15 -9.55
N ALA A 706 6.14 37.35 -10.82
CA ALA A 706 6.89 38.23 -11.73
C ALA A 706 6.82 39.71 -11.30
N ARG A 707 5.66 40.18 -10.84
CA ARG A 707 5.48 41.52 -10.27
C ARG A 707 6.33 41.72 -9.01
N LEU A 708 6.25 40.79 -8.06
CA LEU A 708 7.02 40.80 -6.82
C LEU A 708 8.52 40.72 -7.09
N TYR A 709 8.97 39.86 -8.01
CA TYR A 709 10.38 39.76 -8.35
C TYR A 709 10.90 41.06 -8.98
N THR A 710 10.10 41.67 -9.87
CA THR A 710 10.44 42.97 -10.44
C THR A 710 10.58 43.98 -9.31
N ALA A 711 9.59 44.14 -8.44
CA ALA A 711 9.63 45.05 -7.29
C ALA A 711 10.80 44.76 -6.32
N GLN A 712 11.07 43.50 -6.00
CA GLN A 712 12.17 43.09 -5.11
C GLN A 712 13.54 43.38 -5.72
N ARG A 713 13.72 43.12 -7.02
CA ARG A 713 14.93 43.48 -7.75
C ARG A 713 15.10 45.00 -7.78
N GLU A 714 13.99 45.74 -7.84
CA GLU A 714 14.02 47.19 -7.76
C GLU A 714 14.50 47.71 -6.41
N GLU A 715 13.95 47.17 -5.32
CA GLU A 715 14.33 47.48 -3.94
C GLU A 715 15.78 47.07 -3.65
N THR A 716 16.19 45.88 -4.10
CA THR A 716 17.56 45.39 -3.95
C THR A 716 18.56 46.32 -4.62
N TRP A 717 18.22 46.88 -5.78
CA TRP A 717 19.08 47.86 -6.46
C TRP A 717 19.21 49.16 -5.66
N VAL A 718 18.11 49.70 -5.10
CA VAL A 718 18.15 50.89 -4.24
C VAL A 718 19.00 50.62 -2.99
N ASN A 719 18.77 49.50 -2.30
CA ASN A 719 19.51 49.11 -1.11
C ASN A 719 21.00 48.87 -1.41
N THR A 720 21.33 48.26 -2.55
CA THR A 720 22.72 48.05 -2.97
C THR A 720 23.42 49.39 -3.27
N ALA A 721 22.74 50.32 -3.95
CA ALA A 721 23.28 51.66 -4.20
C ALA A 721 23.52 52.45 -2.90
N LEU A 722 22.59 52.36 -1.93
CA LEU A 722 22.76 53.00 -0.62
C LEU A 722 23.84 52.32 0.23
N LEU A 723 23.96 51.00 0.18
CA LEU A 723 25.03 50.25 0.85
C LEU A 723 26.40 50.62 0.28
N GLN A 724 26.54 50.71 -1.05
CA GLN A 724 27.78 51.15 -1.67
C GLN A 724 28.21 52.55 -1.22
N VAL A 725 27.25 53.47 -1.08
CA VAL A 725 27.52 54.81 -0.55
C VAL A 725 27.91 54.77 0.92
N ALA A 726 27.22 53.97 1.75
CA ALA A 726 27.55 53.79 3.15
C ALA A 726 28.94 53.14 3.35
N GLU A 727 29.26 52.06 2.64
CA GLU A 727 30.56 51.38 2.69
C GLU A 727 31.70 52.28 2.23
N ALA A 728 31.49 53.08 1.19
CA ALA A 728 32.53 53.95 0.66
C ALA A 728 32.89 55.12 1.62
N VAL A 729 31.96 55.44 2.52
CA VAL A 729 32.14 56.38 3.63
C VAL A 729 32.81 55.71 4.84
N VAL A 730 32.40 54.47 5.17
CA VAL A 730 32.92 53.73 6.33
C VAL A 730 34.42 53.45 6.14
N GLY A 731 35.25 53.97 7.04
CA GLY A 731 36.71 53.81 7.01
C GLY A 731 37.49 54.99 6.41
N ARG A 732 36.82 56.09 6.05
CA ARG A 732 37.50 57.34 5.68
C ARG A 732 37.97 58.09 6.94
N PRO A 733 39.24 58.54 7.00
CA PRO A 733 39.81 59.15 8.20
C PRO A 733 39.32 60.58 8.44
N THR A 734 38.77 61.24 7.42
CA THR A 734 38.25 62.61 7.52
C THR A 734 36.89 62.75 6.85
N LEU A 735 36.10 63.71 7.33
CA LEU A 735 34.83 64.11 6.72
C LEU A 735 35.00 64.46 5.24
N ASP A 736 36.09 65.16 4.92
CA ASP A 736 36.40 65.62 3.57
C ASP A 736 36.63 64.45 2.59
N ASP A 737 37.29 63.37 3.03
CA ASP A 737 37.49 62.15 2.23
C ASP A 737 36.17 61.39 2.00
N GLY A 738 35.29 61.40 3.00
CA GLY A 738 33.94 60.84 2.90
C GLY A 738 33.09 61.60 1.89
N LEU A 739 33.02 62.93 2.01
CA LEU A 739 32.26 63.80 1.09
C LEU A 739 32.78 63.69 -0.36
N GLU A 740 34.09 63.58 -0.55
CA GLU A 740 34.70 63.39 -1.86
C GLU A 740 34.26 62.08 -2.53
N THR A 741 34.26 61.00 -1.76
CA THR A 741 33.88 59.68 -2.25
C THR A 741 32.40 59.65 -2.63
N VAL A 742 31.52 60.21 -1.80
CA VAL A 742 30.08 60.27 -2.10
C VAL A 742 29.81 61.14 -3.33
N ALA A 743 30.45 62.31 -3.46
CA ALA A 743 30.30 63.17 -4.62
C ALA A 743 30.73 62.49 -5.93
N LEU A 744 31.69 61.56 -5.89
CA LEU A 744 32.11 60.74 -7.04
C LEU A 744 31.09 59.65 -7.39
N LEU A 745 30.43 59.05 -6.40
CA LEU A 745 29.48 57.95 -6.60
C LEU A 745 28.14 58.42 -7.15
N ILE A 746 27.65 59.61 -6.74
CA ILE A 746 26.32 60.09 -7.11
C ILE A 746 26.09 60.12 -8.64
N PRO A 747 26.99 60.67 -9.49
CA PRO A 747 26.81 60.64 -10.94
C PRO A 747 26.76 59.23 -11.53
N MET A 748 27.52 58.28 -10.97
CA MET A 748 27.56 56.89 -11.45
C MET A 748 26.31 56.10 -11.07
N LEU A 749 25.74 56.35 -9.89
CA LEU A 749 24.60 55.60 -9.36
C LEU A 749 23.25 56.17 -9.81
N VAL A 750 23.15 57.50 -9.93
CA VAL A 750 21.89 58.21 -10.21
C VAL A 750 21.85 58.78 -11.62
N GLY A 751 23.01 58.94 -12.28
CA GLY A 751 23.10 59.50 -13.63
C GLY A 751 22.84 61.01 -13.68
N VAL A 752 23.07 61.73 -12.58
CA VAL A 752 23.02 63.21 -12.55
C VAL A 752 24.31 63.78 -13.11
N GLY A 753 24.20 64.89 -13.86
CA GLY A 753 25.32 65.48 -14.57
C GLY A 753 26.23 66.30 -13.66
N ARG A 754 25.66 66.97 -12.66
CA ARG A 754 26.37 67.92 -11.78
C ARG A 754 25.84 67.85 -10.35
N VAL A 755 26.75 67.84 -9.38
CA VAL A 755 26.42 67.77 -7.95
C VAL A 755 27.35 68.66 -7.13
N ALA A 756 26.78 69.38 -6.16
CA ALA A 756 27.53 70.13 -5.16
C ALA A 756 27.04 69.79 -3.74
N ILE A 757 27.97 69.55 -2.81
CA ILE A 757 27.69 69.33 -1.40
C ILE A 757 28.22 70.53 -0.61
N TYR A 758 27.30 71.17 0.12
CA TYR A 758 27.53 72.34 0.95
C TYR A 758 27.51 71.97 2.43
N GLN A 759 28.42 72.56 3.19
CA GLN A 759 28.41 72.51 4.64
C GLN A 759 27.84 73.82 5.19
N TRP A 760 26.98 73.72 6.19
CA TRP A 760 26.45 74.86 6.94
C TRP A 760 27.45 75.28 8.02
N ASP A 761 27.72 76.58 8.12
CA ASP A 761 28.42 77.18 9.24
C ASP A 761 27.46 78.06 10.04
N ALA A 762 27.14 77.62 11.26
CA ALA A 762 26.21 78.32 12.14
C ALA A 762 26.75 79.66 12.65
N ALA A 763 28.07 79.87 12.69
CA ALA A 763 28.65 81.12 13.19
C ALA A 763 28.56 82.26 12.16
N THR A 764 28.62 81.92 10.88
CA THR A 764 28.59 82.88 9.77
C THR A 764 27.26 82.90 9.01
N GLU A 765 26.34 81.98 9.36
CA GLU A 765 25.05 81.75 8.71
C GLU A 765 25.16 81.56 7.18
N LYS A 766 26.23 80.89 6.74
CA LYS A 766 26.56 80.70 5.33
C LYS A 766 26.83 79.25 5.00
N PHE A 767 26.52 78.90 3.76
CA PHE A 767 26.89 77.65 3.14
C PHE A 767 28.23 77.77 2.43
N TYR A 768 29.08 76.77 2.64
CA TYR A 768 30.37 76.64 1.98
C TYR A 768 30.40 75.36 1.15
N ALA A 769 30.62 75.48 -0.16
CA ALA A 769 30.74 74.32 -1.03
C ALA A 769 31.99 73.53 -0.65
N ARG A 770 31.82 72.32 -0.12
CA ARG A 770 32.91 71.44 0.25
C ARG A 770 33.37 70.59 -0.92
N ARG A 771 32.43 70.04 -1.68
CA ARG A 771 32.74 69.17 -2.84
C ARG A 771 31.79 69.45 -3.99
N VAL A 772 32.35 69.42 -5.20
CA VAL A 772 31.65 69.74 -6.45
C VAL A 772 32.12 68.78 -7.54
N ARG A 773 31.18 68.27 -8.35
CA ARG A 773 31.42 67.35 -9.47
C ARG A 773 30.54 67.71 -10.66
N GLY A 774 31.02 67.41 -11.87
CA GLY A 774 30.33 67.74 -13.12
C GLY A 774 30.59 69.16 -13.66
N LEU A 775 31.48 69.93 -13.02
CA LEU A 775 31.91 71.27 -13.45
C LEU A 775 33.37 71.27 -13.93
N GLU A 776 33.72 72.23 -14.80
CA GLU A 776 35.11 72.51 -15.18
C GLU A 776 35.96 72.92 -13.96
N ARG A 777 37.27 72.66 -14.00
CA ARG A 777 38.17 72.88 -12.84
C ARG A 777 38.13 74.32 -12.31
N GLU A 778 38.13 75.32 -13.18
CA GLU A 778 38.06 76.73 -12.78
C GLU A 778 36.70 77.06 -12.14
N ALA A 779 35.60 76.64 -12.78
CA ALA A 779 34.23 76.81 -12.27
C ALA A 779 34.01 76.11 -10.92
N ALA A 780 34.57 74.93 -10.71
CA ALA A 780 34.50 74.22 -9.43
C ALA A 780 35.29 74.94 -8.32
N ALA A 781 36.46 75.48 -8.65
CA ALA A 781 37.27 76.26 -7.70
C ALA A 781 36.62 77.60 -7.34
N ASP A 782 35.94 78.24 -8.30
CA ASP A 782 35.15 79.45 -8.04
C ASP A 782 33.97 79.16 -7.12
N LEU A 783 33.27 78.04 -7.32
CA LEU A 783 32.15 77.64 -6.48
C LEU A 783 32.58 77.31 -5.03
N GLN A 784 33.74 76.66 -4.84
CA GLN A 784 34.30 76.37 -3.52
C GLN A 784 34.76 77.63 -2.76
N ARG A 785 35.13 78.70 -3.47
CA ARG A 785 35.48 80.00 -2.89
C ARG A 785 34.25 80.86 -2.57
N LEU A 786 33.11 80.55 -3.17
CA LEU A 786 31.86 81.27 -2.99
C LEU A 786 31.19 80.84 -1.68
N ALA A 787 31.07 81.76 -0.71
CA ALA A 787 30.20 81.58 0.43
C ALA A 787 28.81 82.07 0.05
N ALA A 788 27.81 81.21 0.10
CA ALA A 788 26.44 81.55 -0.26
C ALA A 788 25.59 81.68 1.01
N SER A 789 24.77 82.74 1.10
CA SER A 789 23.71 82.77 2.11
C SER A 789 22.58 81.80 1.71
N ALA A 790 21.72 81.40 2.65
CA ALA A 790 20.55 80.57 2.34
C ALA A 790 19.66 81.17 1.20
N PRO A 791 19.39 82.48 1.16
CA PRO A 791 18.73 83.11 0.00
C PRO A 791 19.48 82.94 -1.33
N ASP A 792 20.81 83.05 -1.30
CA ASP A 792 21.67 82.99 -2.50
C ASP A 792 21.78 81.60 -3.14
N LEU A 793 21.22 80.55 -2.51
CA LEU A 793 21.11 79.22 -3.09
C LEU A 793 19.69 78.92 -3.61
N GLY A 794 18.77 79.89 -3.54
CA GLY A 794 17.33 79.64 -3.75
C GLY A 794 16.73 78.81 -2.59
N ILE A 795 17.41 78.79 -1.44
CA ILE A 795 17.10 78.01 -0.23
C ILE A 795 16.25 78.84 0.77
N ASP A 796 15.56 79.90 0.31
CA ASP A 796 14.69 80.76 1.14
C ASP A 796 13.57 80.00 1.89
N VAL A 797 13.30 78.76 1.50
CA VAL A 797 12.28 77.88 2.11
C VAL A 797 12.79 77.11 3.35
N LEU A 798 14.11 77.03 3.59
CA LEU A 798 14.65 76.15 4.65
C LEU A 798 14.64 76.74 6.07
N ALA A 799 14.18 77.98 6.27
CA ALA A 799 13.93 78.53 7.59
C ALA A 799 12.63 77.99 8.24
N GLY A 800 11.75 77.30 7.49
CA GLY A 800 10.52 76.75 8.04
C GLY A 800 9.94 75.56 7.25
N ALA A 801 10.04 74.36 7.83
CA ALA A 801 9.07 73.27 7.69
C ALA A 801 9.15 72.20 6.58
N LEU A 802 10.24 72.00 5.81
CA LEU A 802 10.34 70.83 4.92
C LEU A 802 11.57 69.93 5.16
N ALA A 803 11.30 68.64 5.36
CA ALA A 803 12.27 67.54 5.52
C ALA A 803 12.61 66.83 4.19
N GLN A 804 12.17 67.36 3.05
CA GLN A 804 12.20 66.68 1.75
C GLN A 804 12.97 67.49 0.70
N ALA A 805 13.29 66.83 -0.41
CA ALA A 805 13.91 67.44 -1.58
C ALA A 805 13.02 68.56 -2.15
N VAL A 806 13.63 69.68 -2.52
CA VAL A 806 12.92 70.85 -3.05
C VAL A 806 13.46 71.19 -4.44
N ASP A 807 12.55 71.26 -5.41
CA ASP A 807 12.84 71.87 -6.71
C ASP A 807 13.08 73.37 -6.53
N CYS A 808 14.21 73.87 -7.01
CA CYS A 808 14.56 75.29 -6.90
C CYS A 808 15.02 75.88 -8.24
N ASP A 809 14.72 77.17 -8.42
CA ASP A 809 15.36 77.97 -9.47
C ASP A 809 16.73 78.45 -8.99
N LEU A 810 17.77 78.03 -9.71
CA LEU A 810 19.15 78.39 -9.40
C LEU A 810 19.39 79.88 -9.68
N PRO A 811 19.94 80.65 -8.73
CA PRO A 811 20.26 82.05 -8.95
C PRO A 811 21.29 82.23 -10.07
N PRO A 812 21.36 83.41 -10.72
CA PRO A 812 22.08 83.61 -11.98
C PRO A 812 23.55 83.15 -11.97
N GLN A 813 24.23 83.32 -10.82
CA GLN A 813 25.63 82.92 -10.64
C GLN A 813 25.78 81.40 -10.62
N LEU A 814 24.87 80.68 -9.95
CA LEU A 814 24.85 79.22 -9.91
C LEU A 814 24.31 78.63 -11.21
N ALA A 815 23.29 79.25 -11.82
CA ALA A 815 22.75 78.81 -13.10
C ALA A 815 23.75 78.91 -14.25
N ALA A 816 24.63 79.92 -14.24
CA ALA A 816 25.72 80.05 -15.20
C ALA A 816 26.74 78.91 -15.06
N LEU A 817 27.04 78.49 -13.83
CA LEU A 817 27.98 77.40 -13.54
C LEU A 817 27.34 76.02 -13.83
N PHE A 818 26.10 75.79 -13.40
CA PHE A 818 25.37 74.54 -13.62
C PHE A 818 24.77 74.40 -15.02
N GLY A 819 24.78 75.46 -15.85
CA GLY A 819 24.28 75.44 -17.23
C GLY A 819 22.76 75.25 -17.34
N THR A 820 22.04 75.28 -16.21
CA THR A 820 20.59 75.14 -16.09
C THR A 820 20.07 76.12 -15.05
N ARG A 821 18.85 76.61 -15.24
CA ARG A 821 18.16 77.43 -14.24
C ARG A 821 17.40 76.60 -13.21
N ALA A 822 17.26 75.29 -13.41
CA ALA A 822 16.53 74.43 -12.50
C ALA A 822 17.44 73.37 -11.87
N GLY A 823 17.33 73.21 -10.55
CA GLY A 823 18.03 72.20 -9.76
C GLY A 823 17.16 71.64 -8.65
N ILE A 824 17.65 70.59 -7.97
CA ILE A 824 16.99 69.99 -6.81
C ILE A 824 17.95 70.07 -5.63
N VAL A 825 17.44 70.56 -4.49
CA VAL A 825 18.20 70.67 -3.23
C VAL A 825 17.66 69.70 -2.19
N TRP A 826 18.56 68.95 -1.57
CA TRP A 826 18.32 68.11 -0.42
C TRP A 826 18.91 68.76 0.84
N PRO A 827 18.09 69.13 1.84
CA PRO A 827 18.61 69.57 3.13
C PRO A 827 19.27 68.40 3.89
N LEU A 828 20.45 68.63 4.44
CA LEU A 828 21.15 67.67 5.30
C LEU A 828 20.91 68.09 6.76
N ARG A 829 19.97 67.42 7.44
CA ARG A 829 19.51 67.78 8.78
C ARG A 829 19.57 66.61 9.75
N ALA A 830 20.19 66.82 10.91
CA ALA A 830 20.19 65.85 12.01
C ALA A 830 19.55 66.49 13.25
N ARG A 831 18.62 65.78 13.89
CA ARG A 831 17.95 66.22 15.14
C ARG A 831 17.32 67.63 15.10
N GLY A 832 16.89 68.06 13.91
CA GLY A 832 16.30 69.38 13.68
C GLY A 832 17.31 70.47 13.29
N GLU A 833 18.60 70.24 13.44
CA GLU A 833 19.67 71.17 13.06
C GLU A 833 20.09 70.98 11.60
N LEU A 834 20.46 72.09 10.96
CA LEU A 834 20.92 72.11 9.58
C LEU A 834 22.44 71.91 9.55
N LEU A 835 22.90 70.80 8.97
CA LEU A 835 24.32 70.48 8.85
C LEU A 835 24.87 70.89 7.47
N GLY A 836 24.04 70.91 6.44
CA GLY A 836 24.45 71.20 5.07
C GLY A 836 23.32 71.08 4.06
N ALA A 837 23.68 71.13 2.78
CA ALA A 837 22.76 70.94 1.67
C ALA A 837 23.46 70.22 0.51
N MET A 838 22.72 69.37 -0.21
CA MET A 838 23.20 68.74 -1.44
C MET A 838 22.37 69.26 -2.61
N LEU A 839 23.03 69.77 -3.64
CA LEU A 839 22.42 70.32 -4.85
C LEU A 839 22.78 69.45 -6.05
N ALA A 840 21.80 69.10 -6.89
CA ALA A 840 22.01 68.44 -8.18
C ALA A 840 21.24 69.11 -9.33
N ASP A 841 21.67 68.88 -10.56
CA ASP A 841 20.95 69.34 -11.76
C ASP A 841 19.65 68.55 -12.02
N ARG A 842 18.62 69.22 -12.56
CA ARG A 842 17.26 68.67 -12.71
C ARG A 842 17.07 67.75 -13.93
N ALA A 843 18.11 67.12 -14.48
CA ALA A 843 17.98 66.28 -15.67
C ALA A 843 17.24 64.97 -15.35
N ASP A 844 15.94 64.88 -15.70
CA ASP A 844 15.04 63.71 -15.63
C ASP A 844 15.12 62.86 -14.35
N VAL A 845 15.38 63.48 -13.20
CA VAL A 845 15.33 62.81 -11.88
C VAL A 845 13.87 62.68 -11.43
N PHE A 846 13.08 61.85 -12.12
CA PHE A 846 11.71 61.51 -11.70
C PHE A 846 11.63 60.11 -11.09
N GLY A 847 10.71 59.93 -10.14
CA GLY A 847 10.41 58.63 -9.52
C GLY A 847 11.61 58.02 -8.77
N ARG A 848 12.05 56.85 -9.23
CA ARG A 848 12.98 55.94 -8.54
C ARG A 848 14.36 56.52 -8.21
N ARG A 849 14.84 57.51 -8.98
CA ARG A 849 16.13 58.21 -8.74
C ARG A 849 16.09 59.16 -7.54
N VAL A 850 14.91 59.68 -7.18
CA VAL A 850 14.72 60.55 -6.01
C VAL A 850 14.89 59.77 -4.70
N SER A 851 14.42 58.51 -4.66
CA SER A 851 14.56 57.64 -3.47
C SER A 851 16.04 57.38 -3.13
N ILE A 852 16.86 57.11 -4.16
CA ILE A 852 18.31 56.95 -3.98
C ILE A 852 18.93 58.26 -3.51
N MET A 853 18.61 59.40 -4.12
CA MET A 853 19.14 60.69 -3.70
C MET A 853 18.75 61.07 -2.26
N ASN A 854 17.53 60.75 -1.83
CA ASN A 854 17.09 60.91 -0.44
C ASN A 854 17.91 60.04 0.52
N GLY A 855 18.13 58.77 0.17
CA GLY A 855 18.96 57.89 0.97
C GLY A 855 20.42 58.34 1.02
N ILE A 856 20.99 58.84 -0.09
CA ILE A 856 22.34 59.41 -0.11
C ILE A 856 22.43 60.68 0.75
N ALA A 857 21.43 61.56 0.69
CA ALA A 857 21.34 62.74 1.55
C ALA A 857 21.31 62.34 3.03
N HIS A 858 20.56 61.29 3.38
CA HIS A 858 20.53 60.76 4.74
C HIS A 858 21.89 60.18 5.17
N GLN A 859 22.55 59.40 4.32
CA GLN A 859 23.89 58.89 4.59
C GLN A 859 24.89 60.04 4.81
N LEU A 860 24.89 61.06 3.94
CA LEU A 860 25.70 62.28 4.08
C LEU A 860 25.45 63.00 5.40
N THR A 861 24.19 63.13 5.79
CA THR A 861 23.78 63.72 7.07
C THR A 861 24.40 62.95 8.23
N MET A 862 24.33 61.61 8.23
CA MET A 862 24.95 60.78 9.27
C MET A 862 26.48 60.93 9.32
N VAL A 863 27.15 61.05 8.17
CA VAL A 863 28.61 61.29 8.14
C VAL A 863 28.96 62.62 8.81
N MET A 864 28.19 63.66 8.48
CA MET A 864 28.40 65.00 9.02
C MET A 864 28.10 65.05 10.53
N GLU A 865 27.01 64.40 10.98
CA GLU A 865 26.67 64.28 12.40
C GLU A 865 27.76 63.52 13.17
N ASN A 866 28.19 62.36 12.68
CA ASN A 866 29.24 61.56 13.32
C ASN A 866 30.56 62.33 13.42
N ALA A 867 30.93 63.09 12.39
CA ALA A 867 32.15 63.90 12.40
C ALA A 867 32.07 65.06 13.42
N LEU A 868 30.88 65.63 13.64
CA LEU A 868 30.65 66.66 14.66
C LEU A 868 30.70 66.05 16.07
N LEU A 869 29.96 64.96 16.31
CA LEU A 869 29.94 64.25 17.59
C LEU A 869 31.34 63.74 17.98
N ALA A 870 32.10 63.17 17.04
CA ALA A 870 33.45 62.70 17.30
C ALA A 870 34.38 63.83 17.75
N ARG A 871 34.20 65.06 17.22
CA ARG A 871 34.96 66.23 17.66
C ARG A 871 34.58 66.66 19.07
N GLU A 872 33.28 66.69 19.38
CA GLU A 872 32.79 67.03 20.72
C GLU A 872 33.28 66.05 21.78
N VAL A 873 33.15 64.74 21.52
CA VAL A 873 33.63 63.68 22.42
C VAL A 873 35.13 63.79 22.65
N ALA A 874 35.92 64.00 21.60
CA ALA A 874 37.37 64.15 21.72
C ALA A 874 37.76 65.39 22.54
N GLN A 875 36.98 66.47 22.46
CA GLN A 875 37.20 67.67 23.26
C GLN A 875 36.82 67.45 24.73
N GLN A 876 35.69 66.80 24.99
CA GLN A 876 35.24 66.46 26.34
C GLN A 876 36.24 65.54 27.06
N GLN A 877 36.75 64.50 26.39
CA GLN A 877 37.74 63.58 26.95
C GLN A 877 39.06 64.26 27.33
N ARG A 878 39.48 65.29 26.57
CA ARG A 878 40.69 66.07 26.90
C ARG A 878 40.48 66.88 28.18
N THR A 879 39.35 67.59 28.28
CA THR A 879 39.02 68.39 29.47
C THR A 879 38.88 67.52 30.72
N GLU A 880 38.26 66.35 30.60
CA GLU A 880 38.12 65.40 31.73
C GLU A 880 39.49 64.94 32.25
N ARG A 881 40.41 64.62 31.34
CA ARG A 881 41.77 64.17 31.70
C ARG A 881 42.61 65.27 32.36
N GLU A 882 42.45 66.52 31.94
CA GLU A 882 43.10 67.67 32.59
C GLU A 882 42.56 67.90 34.02
N LEU A 883 41.26 67.70 34.24
CA LEU A 883 40.64 67.83 35.56
C LEU A 883 41.03 66.68 36.51
N GLU A 884 41.15 65.45 36.02
CA GLU A 884 41.66 64.32 36.82
C GLU A 884 43.08 64.58 37.35
N LEU A 885 43.95 65.15 36.51
CA LEU A 885 45.31 65.54 36.90
C LEU A 885 45.29 66.62 37.99
N ALA A 886 44.44 67.64 37.85
CA ALA A 886 44.29 68.70 38.85
C ALA A 886 43.86 68.13 40.22
N ARG A 887 42.93 67.17 40.25
CA ARG A 887 42.50 66.47 41.47
C ARG A 887 43.62 65.72 42.15
N GLY A 888 44.44 65.00 41.37
CA GLY A 888 45.61 64.29 41.89
C GLY A 888 46.63 65.22 42.56
N ILE A 889 46.90 66.38 41.95
CA ILE A 889 47.79 67.40 42.52
C ILE A 889 47.19 67.99 43.80
N GLN A 890 45.89 68.31 43.79
CA GLN A 890 45.20 68.88 44.94
C GLN A 890 45.27 67.97 46.17
N ALA A 891 44.92 66.69 46.00
CA ALA A 891 44.96 65.70 47.08
C ALA A 891 46.37 65.55 47.68
N SER A 892 47.43 65.81 46.91
CA SER A 892 48.81 65.76 47.39
C SER A 892 49.16 66.84 48.42
N PHE A 893 48.39 67.93 48.49
CA PHE A 893 48.58 68.96 49.50
C PHE A 893 48.04 68.53 50.87
N LEU A 894 47.01 67.71 50.96
CA LEU A 894 46.42 67.30 52.24
C LEU A 894 47.37 66.37 53.04
N PRO A 895 47.26 66.32 54.38
CA PRO A 895 48.02 65.38 55.19
C PRO A 895 47.80 63.93 54.77
N LYS A 896 48.89 63.17 54.63
CA LYS A 896 48.81 61.73 54.31
C LYS A 896 48.44 60.86 55.51
N GLU A 897 48.76 61.33 56.72
CA GLU A 897 48.56 60.60 57.97
C GLU A 897 48.04 61.56 59.05
N CYS A 898 47.19 61.05 59.94
CA CYS A 898 46.71 61.78 61.11
C CYS A 898 47.72 61.68 62.28
N PRO A 899 47.75 62.64 63.23
CA PRO A 899 48.66 62.60 64.38
C PRO A 899 48.49 61.36 65.27
N GLY A 900 49.56 60.59 65.46
CA GLY A 900 49.60 59.41 66.33
C GLY A 900 49.94 59.72 67.78
N VAL A 901 49.11 60.50 68.47
CA VAL A 901 49.38 60.94 69.85
C VAL A 901 48.87 59.94 70.89
N PRO A 902 49.69 59.46 71.85
CA PRO A 902 49.25 58.52 72.88
C PRO A 902 48.05 59.03 73.69
N GLY A 903 47.04 58.19 73.89
CA GLY A 903 45.82 58.55 74.62
C GLY A 903 44.77 59.30 73.78
N TRP A 904 45.05 59.52 72.49
CA TRP A 904 44.14 60.21 71.57
C TRP A 904 43.92 59.40 70.29
N GLU A 905 42.81 59.67 69.62
CA GLU A 905 42.50 59.18 68.28
C GLU A 905 42.15 60.37 67.40
N VAL A 906 42.80 60.44 66.23
CA VAL A 906 42.55 61.47 65.23
C VAL A 906 42.26 60.78 63.91
N SER A 907 41.13 61.11 63.31
CA SER A 907 40.75 60.64 61.98
C SER A 907 40.22 61.80 61.16
N ALA A 908 40.49 61.77 59.86
CA ALA A 908 40.02 62.77 58.92
C ALA A 908 39.41 62.11 57.69
N TYR A 909 38.49 62.82 57.05
CA TYR A 909 37.87 62.42 55.79
C TYR A 909 37.72 63.65 54.91
N TRP A 910 37.95 63.44 53.62
CA TRP A 910 37.84 64.48 52.61
C TRP A 910 37.39 63.85 51.31
N GLN A 911 36.33 64.40 50.74
CA GLN A 911 35.83 64.05 49.43
C GLN A 911 35.35 65.32 48.73
N ALA A 912 35.95 65.62 47.57
CA ALA A 912 35.48 66.73 46.73
C ALA A 912 34.10 66.44 46.14
N ALA A 913 33.21 67.43 46.10
CA ALA A 913 31.89 67.32 45.49
C ALA A 913 31.94 67.28 43.96
N ARG A 914 32.95 67.93 43.36
CA ARG A 914 33.21 67.96 41.92
C ARG A 914 34.58 67.37 41.60
N GLN A 915 35.11 67.68 40.42
CA GLN A 915 36.42 67.21 39.98
C GLN A 915 37.57 67.72 40.89
N VAL A 916 37.44 68.91 41.51
CA VAL A 916 38.38 69.45 42.51
C VAL A 916 37.62 70.30 43.54
N GLY A 917 38.10 70.34 44.78
CA GLY A 917 37.41 70.97 45.92
C GLY A 917 37.97 72.33 46.37
N GLY A 918 37.30 73.02 47.29
CA GLY A 918 37.82 74.17 48.05
C GLY A 918 38.24 73.79 49.49
N ASP A 919 37.67 72.71 50.03
CA ASP A 919 37.88 72.31 51.41
C ASP A 919 39.26 71.74 51.69
N PHE A 920 39.75 71.99 52.91
CA PHE A 920 40.95 71.33 53.41
C PHE A 920 41.00 71.20 54.93
N TYR A 921 41.87 70.29 55.37
CA TYR A 921 42.33 70.21 56.74
C TYR A 921 43.85 70.09 56.78
N ASP A 922 44.46 70.45 57.91
CA ASP A 922 45.89 70.24 58.13
C ASP A 922 46.19 69.98 59.60
N PHE A 923 47.26 69.20 59.83
CA PHE A 923 47.82 68.95 61.14
C PHE A 923 49.31 69.28 61.11
N PHE A 924 49.80 70.01 62.11
CA PHE A 924 51.23 70.30 62.20
C PHE A 924 51.65 70.57 63.64
N LEU A 925 52.88 70.15 63.98
CA LEU A 925 53.47 70.39 65.29
C LEU A 925 53.95 71.85 65.39
N LEU A 926 53.59 72.52 66.48
CA LEU A 926 54.00 73.89 66.78
C LEU A 926 55.34 73.89 67.51
N ARG A 927 56.18 74.89 67.22
CA ARG A 927 57.44 75.07 67.97
C ARG A 927 57.15 75.89 69.21
N THR A 928 57.44 75.33 70.37
CA THR A 928 57.35 76.05 71.65
C THR A 928 58.67 75.96 72.40
N ASP A 929 59.01 77.04 73.10
CA ASP A 929 60.27 77.14 73.85
C ASP A 929 60.28 76.27 75.13
N ASP A 930 59.11 75.78 75.56
CA ASP A 930 58.90 74.98 76.77
C ASP A 930 59.05 73.46 76.56
N GLY A 931 59.34 73.02 75.33
CA GLY A 931 59.57 71.61 74.99
C GLY A 931 58.33 70.71 75.05
N ARG A 932 57.13 71.27 75.24
CA ARG A 932 55.86 70.52 75.28
C ARG A 932 55.28 70.40 73.87
N GLU A 933 54.73 69.24 73.55
CA GLU A 933 54.06 69.05 72.26
C GLU A 933 52.75 69.84 72.20
N ARG A 934 52.61 70.66 71.16
CA ARG A 934 51.36 71.34 70.82
C ARG A 934 51.09 71.15 69.34
N TRP A 935 49.85 70.82 69.02
CA TRP A 935 49.42 70.54 67.65
C TRP A 935 48.50 71.65 67.15
N GLY A 936 48.79 72.16 65.96
CA GLY A 936 47.87 72.98 65.18
C GLY A 936 46.90 72.07 64.42
N ILE A 937 45.61 72.33 64.56
CA ILE A 937 44.53 71.67 63.81
C ILE A 937 43.79 72.75 63.03
N VAL A 938 43.73 72.59 61.72
CA VAL A 938 43.01 73.50 60.82
C VAL A 938 41.97 72.71 60.06
N ILE A 939 40.77 73.28 59.93
CA ILE A 939 39.79 72.93 58.90
C ILE A 939 39.30 74.21 58.26
N ALA A 940 39.07 74.19 56.96
CA ALA A 940 38.70 75.37 56.20
C ALA A 940 37.96 75.00 54.93
N ASP A 941 37.18 75.97 54.44
CA ASP A 941 36.40 75.91 53.22
C ASP A 941 36.62 77.21 52.43
N VAL A 942 36.88 77.08 51.13
CA VAL A 942 37.14 78.19 50.21
C VAL A 942 35.90 78.45 49.37
N ALA A 943 35.48 79.71 49.29
CA ALA A 943 34.35 80.10 48.47
C ALA A 943 34.56 79.77 46.98
N ASP A 944 33.50 79.25 46.36
CA ASP A 944 33.45 78.74 44.98
C ASP A 944 34.04 77.32 44.81
N LYS A 945 33.87 76.72 43.63
CA LYS A 945 34.24 75.32 43.35
C LYS A 945 35.11 75.23 42.10
N GLY A 946 35.86 74.13 41.95
CA GLY A 946 36.69 73.92 40.77
C GLY A 946 38.12 74.45 40.92
N VAL A 947 38.84 74.53 39.79
CA VAL A 947 40.30 74.76 39.78
C VAL A 947 40.74 76.04 40.51
N PRO A 948 40.04 77.19 40.37
CA PRO A 948 40.40 78.40 41.11
C PRO A 948 40.32 78.23 42.63
N ALA A 949 39.28 77.56 43.15
CA ALA A 949 39.11 77.31 44.58
C ALA A 949 40.21 76.37 45.12
N ALA A 950 40.57 75.33 44.34
CA ALA A 950 41.65 74.40 44.70
C ALA A 950 43.04 75.08 44.80
N LEU A 951 43.34 76.05 43.93
CA LEU A 951 44.58 76.83 43.99
C LEU A 951 44.60 77.76 45.21
N TYR A 952 43.47 78.39 45.51
CA TYR A 952 43.30 79.28 46.66
C TYR A 952 43.36 78.51 47.99
N MET A 953 42.85 77.28 48.02
CA MET A 953 43.01 76.32 49.12
C MET A 953 44.49 76.06 49.43
N ALA A 954 45.29 75.74 48.41
CA ALA A 954 46.71 75.43 48.58
C ALA A 954 47.51 76.64 49.12
N LEU A 955 47.19 77.85 48.64
CA LEU A 955 47.75 79.10 49.16
C LEU A 955 47.38 79.30 50.64
N SER A 956 46.09 79.24 50.96
CA SER A 956 45.55 79.47 52.30
C SER A 956 46.15 78.51 53.33
N ARG A 957 46.22 77.21 53.01
CA ARG A 957 46.85 76.20 53.85
C ARG A 957 48.33 76.49 54.09
N THR A 958 49.07 76.85 53.05
CA THR A 958 50.51 77.14 53.13
C THR A 958 50.79 78.36 54.00
N LEU A 959 50.01 79.44 53.83
CA LEU A 959 50.09 80.63 54.68
C LEU A 959 49.77 80.28 56.14
N MET A 960 48.70 79.52 56.36
CA MET A 960 48.28 79.12 57.70
C MET A 960 49.37 78.34 58.43
N ARG A 961 49.91 77.28 57.81
CA ARG A 961 51.01 76.49 58.37
C ARG A 961 52.24 77.35 58.65
N THR A 962 52.62 78.25 57.73
CA THR A 962 53.81 79.10 57.87
C THR A 962 53.71 80.08 59.03
N VAL A 963 52.55 80.72 59.19
CA VAL A 963 52.32 81.70 60.27
C VAL A 963 52.18 81.01 61.63
N ALA A 964 51.56 79.84 61.68
CA ALA A 964 51.25 79.15 62.91
C ALA A 964 52.48 78.55 63.62
N ILE A 965 53.53 78.13 62.88
CA ILE A 965 54.72 77.46 63.46
C ILE A 965 55.35 78.25 64.63
N ASN A 966 55.30 79.58 64.58
CA ASN A 966 55.95 80.47 65.57
C ASN A 966 54.94 81.24 66.45
N ARG A 967 53.65 80.88 66.44
CA ARG A 967 52.61 81.58 67.20
C ARG A 967 51.72 80.60 67.95
N VAL A 968 51.43 80.92 69.21
CA VAL A 968 50.66 80.05 70.10
C VAL A 968 49.21 80.50 70.30
N SER A 969 48.85 81.72 69.89
CA SER A 969 47.47 82.22 70.03
C SER A 969 46.71 82.05 68.70
N PRO A 970 45.67 81.18 68.63
CA PRO A 970 44.82 81.04 67.47
C PRO A 970 44.31 82.35 66.87
N ALA A 971 43.81 83.27 67.71
CA ALA A 971 43.24 84.53 67.25
C ALA A 971 44.28 85.41 66.52
N THR A 972 45.48 85.56 67.09
CA THR A 972 46.55 86.36 66.46
C THR A 972 47.12 85.69 65.21
N THR A 973 47.04 84.36 65.12
CA THR A 973 47.45 83.59 63.94
C THR A 973 46.47 83.83 62.79
N LEU A 974 45.15 83.68 63.02
CA LEU A 974 44.13 83.96 62.01
C LEU A 974 44.18 85.42 61.54
N ALA A 975 44.33 86.38 62.45
CA ALA A 975 44.48 87.80 62.09
C ALA A 975 45.66 88.05 61.14
N ARG A 976 46.80 87.38 61.40
CA ARG A 976 47.98 87.53 60.54
C ARG A 976 47.82 86.82 59.20
N VAL A 977 47.16 85.67 59.15
CA VAL A 977 46.88 84.97 57.90
C VAL A 977 45.90 85.77 57.04
N ASN A 978 44.87 86.36 57.63
CA ASN A 978 43.93 87.26 56.95
C ASN A 978 44.66 88.42 56.23
N GLN A 979 45.60 89.08 56.90
CA GLN A 979 46.40 90.15 56.30
C GLN A 979 47.25 89.68 55.11
N LEU A 980 47.82 88.48 55.19
CA LEU A 980 48.63 87.93 54.10
C LEU A 980 47.76 87.54 52.90
N ILE A 981 46.59 86.96 53.14
CA ILE A 981 45.61 86.64 52.09
C ILE A 981 45.21 87.93 51.35
N LEU A 982 44.80 88.97 52.09
CA LEU A 982 44.40 90.26 51.52
C LEU A 982 45.52 90.98 50.74
N ALA A 983 46.78 90.75 51.10
CA ALA A 983 47.92 91.35 50.41
C ALA A 983 48.24 90.67 49.06
N ASP A 984 47.92 89.38 48.91
CA ASP A 984 48.34 88.55 47.77
C ASP A 984 47.21 88.30 46.74
N THR A 985 45.96 88.70 47.02
CA THR A 985 44.80 88.37 46.16
C THR A 985 44.13 89.58 45.51
N GLN A 986 43.90 89.49 44.20
CA GLN A 986 43.01 90.37 43.41
C GLN A 986 41.65 89.72 43.08
N SER A 987 41.39 88.51 43.63
CA SER A 987 40.17 87.75 43.39
C SER A 987 39.11 88.03 44.47
N SER A 988 37.83 87.86 44.12
CA SER A 988 36.69 87.94 45.06
C SER A 988 36.53 86.68 45.92
N GLN A 989 37.58 85.87 46.08
CA GLN A 989 37.56 84.62 46.84
C GLN A 989 37.89 84.87 48.32
N PHE A 990 37.23 84.15 49.21
CA PHE A 990 37.47 84.17 50.64
C PHE A 990 37.52 82.74 51.19
N VAL A 991 38.07 82.56 52.39
CA VAL A 991 38.17 81.26 53.04
C VAL A 991 37.60 81.33 54.46
N THR A 992 36.67 80.43 54.78
CA THR A 992 36.25 80.21 56.16
C THR A 992 37.24 79.24 56.81
N MET A 993 37.67 79.51 58.05
CA MET A 993 38.69 78.70 58.70
C MET A 993 38.43 78.56 60.21
N PHE A 994 38.51 77.34 60.71
CA PHE A 994 38.64 77.05 62.13
C PHE A 994 40.09 76.65 62.42
N TYR A 995 40.71 77.29 63.41
CA TYR A 995 42.05 76.93 63.85
C TYR A 995 42.09 76.70 65.35
N ALA A 996 42.68 75.57 65.75
CA ALA A 996 42.92 75.23 67.13
C ALA A 996 44.38 74.86 67.42
N VAL A 997 44.82 75.22 68.62
CA VAL A 997 46.04 74.73 69.26
C VAL A 997 45.62 73.72 70.33
N TRP A 998 45.96 72.46 70.10
CA TRP A 998 45.66 71.33 70.95
C TRP A 998 46.91 70.91 71.75
N GLU A 999 46.76 70.83 73.07
CA GLU A 999 47.80 70.43 74.03
C GLU A 999 47.44 69.03 74.58
N PRO A 1000 48.07 67.94 74.09
CA PRO A 1000 47.66 66.57 74.44
C PRO A 1000 47.79 66.21 75.92
N ASP A 1001 48.84 66.71 76.58
CA ASP A 1001 49.16 66.42 77.98
C ASP A 1001 48.06 66.89 78.94
N THR A 1002 47.50 68.07 78.68
CA THR A 1002 46.47 68.69 79.51
C THR A 1002 45.06 68.39 78.99
N GLY A 1003 44.92 68.07 77.70
CA GLY A 1003 43.64 68.01 77.00
C GLY A 1003 43.03 69.38 76.73
N ARG A 1004 43.83 70.45 76.85
CA ARG A 1004 43.40 71.81 76.54
C ARG A 1004 43.39 72.04 75.04
N VAL A 1005 42.30 72.62 74.53
CA VAL A 1005 42.17 73.05 73.14
C VAL A 1005 41.82 74.54 73.14
N ARG A 1006 42.72 75.38 72.64
CA ARG A 1006 42.47 76.81 72.40
C ARG A 1006 42.17 77.01 70.94
N TYR A 1007 41.15 77.78 70.59
CA TYR A 1007 40.74 77.93 69.20
C TYR A 1007 40.22 79.33 68.89
N ALA A 1008 40.21 79.64 67.59
CA ALA A 1008 39.56 80.81 67.02
C ALA A 1008 38.82 80.40 65.74
N VAL A 1009 37.75 81.13 65.42
CA VAL A 1009 36.87 80.85 64.29
C VAL A 1009 36.87 82.03 63.35
N GLY A 1010 37.21 81.82 62.08
CA GLY A 1010 37.10 82.80 61.02
C GLY A 1010 36.02 82.41 60.02
N GLY A 1011 34.77 82.71 60.34
CA GLY A 1011 33.60 82.47 59.48
C GLY A 1011 33.20 81.01 59.32
N HIS A 1012 33.94 80.06 59.89
CA HIS A 1012 33.74 78.63 59.69
C HIS A 1012 32.64 78.03 60.56
N ASN A 1013 32.15 76.86 60.16
CA ASN A 1013 31.22 76.06 60.95
C ASN A 1013 31.78 75.74 62.33
N LEU A 1014 30.91 75.82 63.33
CA LEU A 1014 31.28 75.63 64.73
C LEU A 1014 31.41 74.12 65.02
N PRO A 1015 32.59 73.62 65.41
CA PRO A 1015 32.76 72.20 65.70
C PRO A 1015 31.79 71.68 66.76
N LEU A 1016 31.36 70.42 66.62
CA LEU A 1016 30.52 69.76 67.61
C LEU A 1016 31.38 69.12 68.69
N TRP A 1017 31.15 69.50 69.93
CA TRP A 1017 31.77 68.89 71.10
C TRP A 1017 30.77 67.96 71.80
N ALA A 1018 31.05 66.66 71.71
CA ALA A 1018 30.33 65.60 72.40
C ALA A 1018 31.10 65.19 73.67
N ARG A 1019 30.53 65.51 74.82
CA ARG A 1019 31.13 65.20 76.12
C ARG A 1019 30.89 63.75 76.51
N ALA A 1020 31.72 63.24 77.42
CA ALA A 1020 31.58 61.89 77.97
C ALA A 1020 30.21 61.62 78.62
N ASP A 1021 29.52 62.66 79.10
CA ASP A 1021 28.16 62.62 79.68
C ASP A 1021 27.03 62.48 78.62
N GLY A 1022 27.37 62.48 77.33
CA GLY A 1022 26.42 62.33 76.22
C GLY A 1022 25.84 63.65 75.70
N VAL A 1023 26.17 64.79 76.32
CA VAL A 1023 25.77 66.11 75.82
C VAL A 1023 26.60 66.47 74.59
N VAL A 1024 25.92 66.71 73.47
CA VAL A 1024 26.52 67.21 72.22
C VAL A 1024 26.10 68.65 72.02
N ARG A 1025 27.06 69.55 71.83
CA ARG A 1025 26.80 70.97 71.56
C ARG A 1025 27.83 71.57 70.61
N PRO A 1026 27.46 72.55 69.79
CA PRO A 1026 28.44 73.32 69.04
C PRO A 1026 29.34 74.14 69.98
N LEU A 1027 30.59 74.35 69.60
CA LEU A 1027 31.49 75.26 70.27
C LEU A 1027 31.01 76.71 70.16
N ALA A 1028 31.42 77.56 71.10
CA ALA A 1028 31.14 78.99 71.04
C ALA A 1028 32.24 79.70 70.24
N GLY A 1029 31.88 80.63 69.37
CA GLY A 1029 32.84 81.49 68.69
C GLY A 1029 32.20 82.24 67.54
N ARG A 1030 32.77 83.40 67.20
CA ARG A 1030 32.41 84.20 66.04
C ARG A 1030 33.67 84.86 65.47
N GLY A 1031 33.69 85.04 64.16
CA GLY A 1031 34.71 85.80 63.46
C GLY A 1031 34.37 85.86 61.97
N ALA A 1032 34.87 86.86 61.26
CA ALA A 1032 34.65 87.00 59.83
C ALA A 1032 35.48 85.97 59.04
N ALA A 1033 35.05 85.62 57.83
CA ALA A 1033 35.86 84.83 56.91
C ALA A 1033 37.14 85.59 56.53
N LEU A 1034 38.22 84.85 56.27
CA LEU A 1034 39.50 85.43 55.91
C LEU A 1034 39.48 85.85 54.44
N GLY A 1035 40.12 86.98 54.13
CA GLY A 1035 40.13 87.59 52.80
C GLY A 1035 38.98 88.57 52.55
N VAL A 1036 38.13 88.85 53.56
CA VAL A 1036 36.96 89.74 53.40
C VAL A 1036 37.18 91.15 53.96
N PHE A 1037 37.66 91.27 55.20
CA PHE A 1037 37.83 92.55 55.90
C PHE A 1037 39.25 92.71 56.45
N ASP A 1038 39.87 93.86 56.23
CA ASP A 1038 41.26 94.15 56.65
C ASP A 1038 41.40 94.28 58.19
N ASP A 1039 40.35 94.74 58.88
CA ASP A 1039 40.28 94.95 60.32
C ASP A 1039 39.56 93.84 61.10
N ALA A 1040 39.41 92.65 60.50
CA ALA A 1040 38.74 91.51 61.14
C ALA A 1040 39.39 91.14 62.49
N GLN A 1041 38.58 91.12 63.55
CA GLN A 1041 38.97 90.67 64.88
C GLN A 1041 38.50 89.24 65.14
N TYR A 1042 39.37 88.45 65.74
CA TYR A 1042 39.12 87.05 66.07
C TYR A 1042 39.19 86.86 67.59
N GLU A 1043 38.21 86.18 68.16
CA GLU A 1043 38.17 85.85 69.58
C GLU A 1043 38.85 84.50 69.84
N GLU A 1044 39.60 84.42 70.94
CA GLU A 1044 40.21 83.17 71.41
C GLU A 1044 39.34 82.54 72.48
N HIS A 1045 38.99 81.28 72.27
CA HIS A 1045 38.22 80.46 73.21
C HIS A 1045 39.04 79.25 73.66
N GLN A 1046 38.63 78.63 74.76
CA GLN A 1046 39.30 77.46 75.32
C GLN A 1046 38.28 76.44 75.82
N ILE A 1047 38.54 75.17 75.53
CA ILE A 1047 37.90 74.02 76.16
C ILE A 1047 38.96 73.09 76.75
N GLU A 1048 38.52 72.23 77.66
CA GLU A 1048 39.33 71.16 78.24
C GLU A 1048 38.58 69.85 78.00
N MET A 1049 39.16 68.98 77.17
CA MET A 1049 38.55 67.72 76.77
C MET A 1049 38.88 66.63 77.78
N THR A 1050 37.88 65.98 78.34
CA THR A 1050 38.05 64.85 79.28
C THR A 1050 38.11 63.49 78.55
N PRO A 1051 38.66 62.42 79.16
CA PRO A 1051 38.60 61.08 78.58
C PRO A 1051 37.18 60.69 78.15
N GLY A 1052 37.03 60.24 76.90
CA GLY A 1052 35.73 59.92 76.30
C GLY A 1052 35.03 61.08 75.57
N ASP A 1053 35.59 62.30 75.60
CA ASP A 1053 35.11 63.43 74.80
C ASP A 1053 35.53 63.29 73.32
N VAL A 1054 34.66 63.77 72.44
CA VAL A 1054 34.85 63.80 70.99
C VAL A 1054 34.61 65.23 70.50
N LEU A 1055 35.52 65.73 69.68
CA LEU A 1055 35.38 66.99 68.95
C LEU A 1055 35.33 66.68 67.45
N LEU A 1056 34.19 66.94 66.81
CA LEU A 1056 34.00 66.84 65.37
C LEU A 1056 34.13 68.23 64.75
N LEU A 1057 35.14 68.42 63.93
CA LEU A 1057 35.29 69.55 63.03
C LEU A 1057 34.76 69.12 61.66
N TYR A 1058 33.99 69.98 61.00
CA TYR A 1058 33.34 69.64 59.74
C TYR A 1058 33.08 70.89 58.89
N THR A 1059 33.00 70.71 57.59
CA THR A 1059 32.56 71.73 56.62
C THR A 1059 31.06 71.60 56.32
N ASP A 1060 30.46 72.58 55.67
CA ASP A 1060 29.02 72.66 55.40
C ASP A 1060 28.50 71.54 54.51
N GLY A 1061 29.36 70.88 53.73
CA GLY A 1061 29.01 69.67 52.98
C GLY A 1061 28.48 68.50 53.84
N VAL A 1062 28.65 68.53 55.18
CA VAL A 1062 27.97 67.58 56.09
C VAL A 1062 26.50 67.97 56.34
N PRO A 1063 26.18 69.10 57.00
CA PRO A 1063 24.80 69.46 57.31
C PRO A 1063 23.98 69.85 56.06
N ASP A 1064 24.60 70.42 55.03
CA ASP A 1064 23.90 70.97 53.87
C ASP A 1064 23.75 69.93 52.74
N ALA A 1065 24.08 68.67 52.99
CA ALA A 1065 23.86 67.60 52.03
C ALA A 1065 22.35 67.38 51.80
N ILE A 1066 21.91 67.53 50.55
CA ILE A 1066 20.50 67.54 50.18
C ILE A 1066 20.05 66.18 49.63
N ASN A 1067 18.90 65.67 50.08
CA ASN A 1067 18.27 64.47 49.53
C ASN A 1067 17.42 64.75 48.27
N ALA A 1068 16.70 63.75 47.72
CA ALA A 1068 15.86 63.93 46.54
C ALA A 1068 14.65 64.86 46.75
N ASP A 1069 14.23 65.07 48.00
CA ASP A 1069 13.08 65.89 48.38
C ASP A 1069 13.48 67.35 48.74
N ASP A 1070 14.69 67.77 48.37
CA ASP A 1070 15.28 69.07 48.71
C ASP A 1070 15.41 69.32 50.24
N GLU A 1071 15.54 68.26 51.05
CA GLU A 1071 15.79 68.36 52.49
C GLU A 1071 17.27 68.20 52.84
N ASP A 1072 17.79 69.15 53.64
CA ASP A 1072 19.16 69.10 54.16
C ASP A 1072 19.34 67.96 55.18
N PHE A 1073 20.56 67.42 55.27
CA PHE A 1073 20.91 66.41 56.27
C PHE A 1073 20.72 66.96 57.69
N GLY A 1074 21.15 68.22 57.88
CA GLY A 1074 20.87 69.04 59.05
C GLY A 1074 21.80 68.79 60.24
N MET A 1075 21.85 69.79 61.11
CA MET A 1075 22.65 69.76 62.34
C MET A 1075 22.12 68.76 63.38
N ASP A 1076 20.81 68.48 63.37
CA ASP A 1076 20.19 67.54 64.30
C ASP A 1076 20.66 66.11 64.02
N ARG A 1077 20.60 65.65 62.76
CA ARG A 1077 21.08 64.32 62.37
C ARG A 1077 22.58 64.18 62.57
N THR A 1078 23.35 65.22 62.24
CA THR A 1078 24.81 65.25 62.48
C THR A 1078 25.12 65.05 63.97
N SER A 1079 24.43 65.80 64.84
CA SER A 1079 24.58 65.70 66.30
C SER A 1079 24.15 64.34 66.84
N GLU A 1080 23.10 63.75 66.27
CA GLU A 1080 22.59 62.44 66.63
C GLU A 1080 23.57 61.32 66.29
N VAL A 1081 24.15 61.33 65.08
CA VAL A 1081 25.16 60.35 64.67
C VAL A 1081 26.39 60.44 65.58
N VAL A 1082 26.88 61.65 65.85
CA VAL A 1082 28.02 61.85 66.76
C VAL A 1082 27.70 61.35 68.18
N ARG A 1083 26.49 61.63 68.70
CA ARG A 1083 26.06 61.18 70.03
C ARG A 1083 26.09 59.65 70.13
N HIS A 1084 25.53 58.97 69.13
CA HIS A 1084 25.46 57.50 69.11
C HIS A 1084 26.83 56.84 68.90
N MET A 1085 27.65 57.41 68.02
CA MET A 1085 28.96 56.85 67.66
C MET A 1085 30.08 57.26 68.62
N ARG A 1086 29.85 58.17 69.58
CA ARG A 1086 30.85 58.62 70.56
C ARG A 1086 31.67 57.49 71.21
N PRO A 1087 31.10 56.32 71.58
CA PRO A 1087 31.88 55.22 72.17
C PRO A 1087 32.90 54.60 71.20
N GLU A 1088 32.64 54.66 69.89
CA GLU A 1088 33.43 54.01 68.82
C GLU A 1088 34.72 54.77 68.49
N SER A 1089 35.61 54.15 67.71
CA SER A 1089 36.88 54.79 67.32
C SER A 1089 36.67 56.08 66.51
N ALA A 1090 37.64 57.00 66.53
CA ALA A 1090 37.57 58.22 65.70
C ALA A 1090 37.29 57.93 64.22
N GLN A 1091 37.86 56.85 63.67
CA GLN A 1091 37.63 56.43 62.29
C GLN A 1091 36.19 55.98 62.06
N HIS A 1092 35.64 55.17 62.97
CA HIS A 1092 34.25 54.71 62.86
C HIS A 1092 33.25 55.86 62.94
N ILE A 1093 33.55 56.89 63.74
CA ILE A 1093 32.70 58.10 63.82
C ILE A 1093 32.68 58.81 62.47
N VAL A 1094 33.85 59.06 61.88
CA VAL A 1094 33.98 59.71 60.57
C VAL A 1094 33.28 58.90 59.47
N ASP A 1095 33.53 57.59 59.42
CA ASP A 1095 32.91 56.71 58.42
C ASP A 1095 31.39 56.63 58.57
N ALA A 1096 30.87 56.64 59.80
CA ALA A 1096 29.43 56.62 60.06
C ALA A 1096 28.74 57.91 59.62
N ILE A 1097 29.38 59.07 59.82
CA ILE A 1097 28.85 60.34 59.33
C ILE A 1097 28.88 60.36 57.80
N ALA A 1098 30.01 60.00 57.17
CA ALA A 1098 30.12 59.95 55.70
C ALA A 1098 29.06 59.03 55.06
N ARG A 1099 28.88 57.82 55.62
CA ARG A 1099 27.84 56.89 55.16
C ARG A 1099 26.42 57.42 55.36
N SER A 1100 26.16 58.10 56.48
CA SER A 1100 24.83 58.65 56.77
C SER A 1100 24.49 59.79 55.79
N VAL A 1101 25.45 60.66 55.50
CA VAL A 1101 25.34 61.72 54.49
C VAL A 1101 25.10 61.13 53.10
N GLN A 1102 25.89 60.12 52.69
CA GLN A 1102 25.70 59.47 51.39
C GLN A 1102 24.35 58.75 51.27
N THR A 1103 23.91 58.09 52.35
CA THR A 1103 22.60 57.41 52.39
C THR A 1103 21.45 58.41 52.28
N HIS A 1104 21.59 59.58 52.90
CA HIS A 1104 20.61 60.67 52.80
C HIS A 1104 20.57 61.28 51.39
N ALA A 1105 21.72 61.57 50.79
CA ALA A 1105 21.80 62.17 49.45
C ALA A 1105 21.34 61.24 48.31
N GLY A 1106 21.47 59.91 48.48
CA GLY A 1106 21.00 58.92 47.50
C GLY A 1106 21.79 58.93 46.19
N GLN A 1107 21.11 59.15 45.06
CA GLN A 1107 21.72 59.27 43.73
C GLN A 1107 22.04 60.73 43.32
N ARG A 1108 21.76 61.70 44.19
CA ARG A 1108 22.02 63.11 43.90
C ARG A 1108 23.52 63.39 43.91
N GLU A 1109 23.97 64.28 43.04
CA GLU A 1109 25.37 64.77 43.06
C GLU A 1109 25.67 65.44 44.41
N ALA A 1110 26.91 65.32 44.87
CA ALA A 1110 27.34 65.92 46.13
C ALA A 1110 27.15 67.44 46.09
N PHE A 1111 26.46 67.97 47.11
CA PHE A 1111 26.12 69.39 47.20
C PHE A 1111 27.38 70.25 47.42
N ASP A 1112 28.19 69.90 48.42
CA ASP A 1112 29.48 70.52 48.71
C ASP A 1112 30.53 69.50 49.12
N ASP A 1113 31.79 69.95 49.19
CA ASP A 1113 32.91 69.14 49.64
C ASP A 1113 32.66 68.57 51.04
N LEU A 1114 32.90 67.28 51.21
CA LEU A 1114 32.65 66.58 52.45
C LEU A 1114 33.95 66.43 53.23
N THR A 1115 34.19 67.35 54.17
CA THR A 1115 35.43 67.39 54.95
C THR A 1115 35.16 67.32 56.44
N MET A 1116 35.84 66.39 57.12
CA MET A 1116 35.64 66.13 58.54
C MET A 1116 36.97 65.79 59.22
N VAL A 1117 37.11 66.23 60.47
CA VAL A 1117 38.17 65.82 61.38
C VAL A 1117 37.56 65.49 62.74
N VAL A 1118 37.84 64.28 63.23
CA VAL A 1118 37.45 63.85 64.58
C VAL A 1118 38.68 63.80 65.45
N LEU A 1119 38.65 64.54 66.56
CA LEU A 1119 39.61 64.48 67.64
C LEU A 1119 38.94 63.85 68.87
N LYS A 1120 39.38 62.66 69.28
CA LYS A 1120 38.82 61.92 70.42
C LYS A 1120 39.87 61.66 71.48
N ARG A 1121 39.53 61.91 72.76
CA ARG A 1121 40.37 61.50 73.90
C ARG A 1121 39.95 60.10 74.35
N LYS A 1122 40.86 59.13 74.37
CA LYS A 1122 40.56 57.75 74.77
C LYS A 1122 40.06 57.71 76.22
N SER A 1123 39.03 56.91 76.47
CA SER A 1123 38.43 56.69 77.78
C SER A 1123 39.34 55.94 78.73
#